data_AF-A0A8T7HCH9-F1
#
_entry.id   AF-A0A8T7HCH9-F1
#
_cell.length_a   1.000
_cell.length_b   1.000
_cell.length_c   1.000
_cell.angle_alpha   90.00
_cell.angle_beta   90.00
_cell.angle_gamma   90.00
#
_symmetry.space_group_name_H-M   'P 1'
#
loop_
_entity.id
_entity.type
_entity.pdbx_description
1 polymer ?
#
loop_
_entity_poly.entity_id
_entity_poly.type
_entity_poly.pdbx_seq_one_letter_code
_entity_poly.pdbx_strand_id
1 'polypeptide(L)'
;MAHVDLSKYRPYIVIGFVVLFTLLVIWMRGFIPAADMVTPEGVNLLGVDPWYNLRQVEQVVANFPGYAWFDAMTLYPTGDVIYWGPLFIQIISALCILAGATTRPEILVVASWVPPLMGAAMVPVTYLLARKLADWKTGLIAAGLIAVISGNYAYRSIFAFVDHHIAETLFSTIFVLAYVVALLAARDRPLSPKSLETLKIPVITAALAGIGYLLGYFNMPTMILFALIVAAFTLVQFLLDFFQDQSSDYLVLVNVVTFGVVILGTVAFGFPHPGFDLSRYTIGHVIACAALIAGTLALYGLSAFLKERPKYYFPAALAALAALAVAVLFVALPEVYNLLISSLIAFFGEQPVTTTVLEARAWSYGAAWSTFHWGLVLAVGGVAALIWWSREKANPAHIFVLIWTGIILASTAAHLRYEYYLAANIALLAAICAGAIINVTWKDAARLLRPASSGDSSDPGPGERQEKAKKGKKGARTRDTGKPKVPPRDRPDPLRVGAFAAVVVVTLLFGGICFGTTLEMAKTVKYGGIDSQWMEALEWMGANTPDPGVDYYAIHDEETFTYPEDSYGVMSWWDYGHWITFVSKRIPNNNPFQHGVTGPNGSAVYLTSTSEEKANRILDNIGTRYVITTHEIATG
;
A
#
# COMPACT_ATOMS: atom_id res chain seq x y z
N MET A 1 46.72 7.37 -10.54
CA MET A 1 45.63 6.52 -10.00
C MET A 1 44.81 6.04 -11.17
N ALA A 2 44.64 4.73 -11.34
CA ALA A 2 43.83 4.18 -12.42
C ALA A 2 42.39 4.72 -12.29
N HIS A 3 41.88 5.35 -13.35
CA HIS A 3 40.49 5.77 -13.43
C HIS A 3 39.62 4.50 -13.43
N VAL A 4 39.11 4.10 -12.28
CA VAL A 4 38.16 2.99 -12.18
C VAL A 4 36.87 3.45 -12.86
N ASP A 5 36.49 2.81 -13.96
CA ASP A 5 35.21 3.04 -14.61
C ASP A 5 34.09 2.44 -13.75
N LEU A 6 33.53 3.28 -12.87
CA LEU A 6 32.42 2.94 -11.98
C LEU A 6 31.15 2.52 -12.75
N SER A 7 31.07 2.78 -14.06
CA SER A 7 29.92 2.40 -14.87
C SER A 7 29.72 0.88 -14.95
N LYS A 8 30.82 0.11 -14.95
CA LYS A 8 30.85 -1.36 -14.92
C LYS A 8 30.38 -1.93 -13.58
N TYR A 9 30.63 -1.20 -12.49
CA TYR A 9 30.27 -1.63 -11.13
C TYR A 9 28.86 -1.19 -10.70
N ARG A 10 28.18 -0.39 -11.53
CA ARG A 10 26.86 0.18 -11.23
C ARG A 10 25.82 -0.84 -10.75
N PRO A 11 25.64 -2.03 -11.37
CA PRO A 11 24.65 -2.99 -10.87
C PRO A 11 24.95 -3.44 -9.45
N TYR A 12 26.22 -3.68 -9.12
CA TYR A 12 26.66 -4.08 -7.78
C TYR A 12 26.50 -2.95 -6.77
N ILE A 13 26.80 -1.70 -7.15
CA ILE A 13 26.57 -0.53 -6.30
C ILE A 13 25.09 -0.39 -5.97
N VAL A 14 24.23 -0.51 -6.98
CA VAL A 14 22.78 -0.42 -6.80
C VAL A 14 22.25 -1.53 -5.90
N ILE A 15 22.68 -2.77 -6.12
CA ILE A 15 22.32 -3.91 -5.24
C ILE A 15 22.81 -3.63 -3.81
N GLY A 16 24.04 -3.14 -3.64
CA GLY A 16 24.60 -2.79 -2.33
C GLY A 16 23.76 -1.76 -1.57
N PHE A 17 23.30 -0.70 -2.24
CA PHE A 17 22.41 0.30 -1.63
C PHE A 17 21.03 -0.26 -1.31
N VAL A 18 20.43 -1.05 -2.21
CA VAL A 18 19.13 -1.69 -1.94
C VAL A 18 19.23 -2.59 -0.72
N VAL A 19 20.28 -3.43 -0.63
CA VAL A 19 20.53 -4.27 0.55
C VAL A 19 20.74 -3.42 1.81
N LEU A 20 21.52 -2.33 1.73
CA LEU A 20 21.71 -1.42 2.86
C LEU A 20 20.38 -0.84 3.35
N PHE A 21 19.51 -0.38 2.45
CA PHE A 21 18.20 0.16 2.82
C PHE A 21 17.26 -0.93 3.36
N THR A 22 17.29 -2.15 2.81
CA THR A 22 16.56 -3.30 3.37
C THR A 22 17.02 -3.59 4.80
N LEU A 23 18.32 -3.64 5.05
CA LEU A 23 18.88 -3.85 6.39
C LEU A 23 18.55 -2.70 7.35
N LEU A 24 18.50 -1.46 6.83
CA LEU A 24 18.07 -0.30 7.61
C LEU A 24 16.64 -0.46 8.12
N VAL A 25 15.71 -0.95 7.28
CA VAL A 25 14.34 -1.24 7.71
C VAL A 25 14.31 -2.32 8.80
N ILE A 26 15.00 -3.44 8.58
CA ILE A 26 15.05 -4.54 9.56
C ILE A 26 15.65 -4.06 10.88
N TRP A 27 16.68 -3.22 10.83
CA TRP A 27 17.29 -2.65 12.02
C TRP A 27 16.32 -1.71 12.77
N MET A 28 15.79 -0.69 12.09
CA MET A 28 14.91 0.31 12.72
C MET A 28 13.60 -0.29 13.21
N ARG A 29 12.95 -1.12 12.39
CA ARG A 29 11.58 -1.60 12.63
C ARG A 29 11.54 -2.98 13.27
N GLY A 30 12.64 -3.72 13.24
CA GLY A 30 12.76 -5.05 13.81
C GLY A 30 13.63 -5.07 15.06
N PHE A 31 14.94 -4.92 14.90
CA PHE A 31 15.90 -5.13 15.99
C PHE A 31 15.79 -4.12 17.14
N ILE A 32 15.60 -2.83 16.85
CA ILE A 32 15.44 -1.81 17.91
C ILE A 32 14.25 -2.12 18.83
N PRO A 33 13.01 -2.29 18.34
CA PRO A 33 11.88 -2.60 19.19
C PRO A 33 11.97 -4.00 19.81
N ALA A 34 12.44 -5.01 19.07
CA ALA A 34 12.53 -6.38 19.58
C ALA A 34 13.47 -6.52 20.79
N ALA A 35 14.51 -5.69 20.90
CA ALA A 35 15.48 -5.74 21.99
C ALA A 35 14.84 -5.56 23.38
N ASP A 36 13.75 -4.81 23.48
CA ASP A 36 13.06 -4.50 24.74
C ASP A 36 11.73 -5.27 24.91
N MET A 37 11.21 -5.88 23.85
CA MET A 37 9.85 -6.45 23.82
C MET A 37 9.80 -7.98 23.89
N VAL A 38 10.92 -8.67 23.64
CA VAL A 38 10.98 -10.12 23.72
C VAL A 38 11.31 -10.56 25.14
N THR A 39 10.42 -11.35 25.73
CA THR A 39 10.51 -11.89 27.10
C THR A 39 10.35 -13.42 27.08
N PRO A 40 10.69 -14.15 28.16
CA PRO A 40 10.37 -15.57 28.29
C PRO A 40 8.88 -15.89 28.11
N GLU A 41 8.01 -14.97 28.50
CA GLU A 41 6.55 -15.06 28.40
C GLU A 41 6.03 -14.76 26.97
N GLY A 42 6.90 -14.27 26.08
CA GLY A 42 6.59 -13.94 24.68
C GLY A 42 6.78 -12.46 24.37
N VAL A 43 5.84 -11.89 23.61
CA VAL A 43 5.87 -10.50 23.15
C VAL A 43 4.55 -9.83 23.52
N ASN A 44 4.60 -8.63 24.10
CA ASN A 44 3.40 -7.80 24.28
C ASN A 44 3.08 -7.11 22.94
N LEU A 45 2.07 -7.64 22.21
CA LEU A 45 1.71 -7.12 20.90
C LEU A 45 1.12 -5.71 20.99
N LEU A 46 1.34 -4.93 19.93
CA LEU A 46 0.89 -3.55 19.84
C LEU A 46 -0.59 -3.48 19.44
N GLY A 47 -1.35 -2.57 20.05
CA GLY A 47 -2.76 -2.37 19.72
C GLY A 47 -3.65 -3.58 20.04
N VAL A 48 -4.77 -3.68 19.32
CA VAL A 48 -5.85 -4.64 19.60
C VAL A 48 -5.90 -5.75 18.55
N ASP A 49 -6.02 -5.38 17.27
CA ASP A 49 -6.14 -6.29 16.13
C ASP A 49 -5.00 -7.33 16.02
N PRO A 50 -3.73 -7.01 16.38
CA PRO A 50 -2.66 -8.00 16.37
C PRO A 50 -2.91 -9.22 17.25
N TRP A 51 -3.63 -9.07 18.36
CA TRP A 51 -3.98 -10.20 19.23
C TRP A 51 -4.97 -11.16 18.56
N TYR A 52 -5.87 -10.64 17.73
CA TYR A 52 -6.80 -11.47 16.96
C TYR A 52 -6.13 -12.18 15.79
N ASN A 53 -5.21 -11.50 15.09
CA ASN A 53 -4.36 -12.14 14.08
C ASN A 53 -3.59 -13.31 14.71
N LEU A 54 -2.99 -13.10 15.88
CA LEU A 54 -2.24 -14.15 16.57
C LEU A 54 -3.13 -15.32 17.02
N ARG A 55 -4.35 -15.05 17.49
CA ARG A 55 -5.36 -16.10 17.77
C ARG A 55 -5.57 -16.98 16.53
N GLN A 56 -5.77 -16.36 15.37
CA GLN A 56 -5.91 -17.10 14.10
C GLN A 56 -4.63 -17.87 13.74
N VAL A 57 -3.45 -17.30 13.98
CA VAL A 57 -2.17 -18.00 13.77
C VAL A 57 -2.09 -19.26 14.63
N GLU A 58 -2.44 -19.19 15.93
CA GLU A 58 -2.45 -20.36 16.81
C GLU A 58 -3.43 -21.44 16.33
N GLN A 59 -4.62 -21.02 15.88
CA GLN A 59 -5.64 -21.90 15.32
C GLN A 59 -5.14 -22.58 14.03
N VAL A 60 -4.50 -21.83 13.12
CA VAL A 60 -3.95 -22.37 11.87
C VAL A 60 -2.73 -23.26 12.13
N VAL A 61 -1.84 -22.93 13.08
CA VAL A 61 -0.71 -23.79 13.44
C VAL A 61 -1.20 -25.14 13.99
N ALA A 62 -2.25 -25.14 14.82
CA ALA A 62 -2.84 -26.36 15.35
C ALA A 62 -3.54 -27.21 14.28
N ASN A 63 -4.05 -26.61 13.21
CA ASN A 63 -4.86 -27.28 12.18
C ASN A 63 -4.27 -27.16 10.76
N PHE A 64 -2.96 -26.95 10.64
CA PHE A 64 -2.36 -26.52 9.38
C PHE A 64 -2.64 -27.48 8.22
N PRO A 65 -3.08 -27.01 7.03
CA PRO A 65 -3.23 -25.62 6.60
C PRO A 65 -4.66 -25.05 6.72
N GLY A 66 -5.53 -25.61 7.55
CA GLY A 66 -6.92 -25.15 7.73
C GLY A 66 -7.00 -23.71 8.24
N TYR A 67 -7.98 -22.94 7.75
CA TYR A 67 -8.28 -21.57 8.15
C TYR A 67 -9.77 -21.45 8.51
N ALA A 68 -10.07 -20.74 9.60
CA ALA A 68 -11.45 -20.56 10.05
C ALA A 68 -12.10 -19.35 9.36
N TRP A 69 -13.38 -19.51 8.98
CA TRP A 69 -14.21 -18.43 8.44
C TRP A 69 -15.29 -17.97 9.43
N PHE A 70 -15.37 -18.64 10.58
CA PHE A 70 -16.26 -18.36 11.70
C PHE A 70 -15.50 -18.55 13.01
N ASP A 71 -15.78 -17.70 13.99
CA ASP A 71 -15.13 -17.70 15.30
C ASP A 71 -16.16 -17.67 16.44
N ALA A 72 -16.30 -18.81 17.10
CA ALA A 72 -17.14 -18.95 18.29
C ALA A 72 -16.52 -18.32 19.56
N MET A 73 -15.24 -17.95 19.54
CA MET A 73 -14.54 -17.35 20.68
C MET A 73 -14.66 -15.82 20.75
N THR A 74 -15.56 -15.24 19.97
CA THR A 74 -15.93 -13.81 20.03
C THR A 74 -17.42 -13.63 19.75
N LEU A 75 -17.96 -12.44 20.02
CA LEU A 75 -19.37 -12.09 19.80
C LEU A 75 -20.37 -13.12 20.37
N TYR A 76 -20.21 -13.47 21.65
CA TYR A 76 -21.14 -14.37 22.33
C TYR A 76 -22.56 -13.76 22.42
N PRO A 77 -23.64 -14.53 22.20
CA PRO A 77 -23.71 -15.98 22.00
C PRO A 77 -23.85 -16.42 20.53
N THR A 78 -23.45 -15.59 19.57
CA THR A 78 -23.63 -15.90 18.13
C THR A 78 -22.37 -16.38 17.45
N GLY A 79 -21.20 -16.04 17.98
CA GLY A 79 -19.96 -16.11 17.21
C GLY A 79 -19.90 -14.99 16.18
N ASP A 80 -18.79 -14.89 15.47
CA ASP A 80 -18.61 -13.90 14.41
C ASP A 80 -17.99 -14.49 13.14
N VAL A 81 -18.33 -13.89 12.00
CA VAL A 81 -17.79 -14.28 10.70
C VAL A 81 -16.47 -13.55 10.45
N ILE A 82 -15.45 -14.31 10.09
CA ILE A 82 -14.13 -13.75 9.78
C ILE A 82 -14.13 -13.28 8.32
N TYR A 83 -13.98 -11.98 8.11
CA TYR A 83 -13.87 -11.37 6.77
C TYR A 83 -12.44 -11.00 6.36
N TRP A 84 -11.47 -11.23 7.25
CA TRP A 84 -10.05 -11.08 6.93
C TRP A 84 -9.55 -12.23 6.07
N GLY A 85 -8.50 -11.97 5.28
CA GLY A 85 -7.95 -12.96 4.38
C GLY A 85 -6.97 -13.93 5.04
N PRO A 86 -6.87 -15.17 4.53
CA PRO A 86 -6.00 -16.17 5.12
C PRO A 86 -4.52 -15.91 4.89
N LEU A 87 -4.11 -15.15 3.85
CA LEU A 87 -2.72 -15.15 3.39
C LEU A 87 -1.74 -14.67 4.45
N PHE A 88 -2.04 -13.60 5.18
CA PHE A 88 -1.16 -13.08 6.22
C PHE A 88 -0.94 -14.11 7.33
N ILE A 89 -2.03 -14.70 7.81
CA ILE A 89 -2.04 -15.74 8.83
C ILE A 89 -1.27 -16.97 8.36
N GLN A 90 -1.54 -17.44 7.13
CA GLN A 90 -0.88 -18.62 6.54
C GLN A 90 0.62 -18.41 6.37
N ILE A 91 1.07 -17.21 5.99
CA ILE A 91 2.50 -16.88 5.92
C ILE A 91 3.13 -17.01 7.31
N ILE A 92 2.50 -16.43 8.34
CA ILE A 92 3.01 -16.51 9.71
C ILE A 92 3.03 -17.96 10.19
N SER A 93 1.91 -18.69 10.07
CA SER A 93 1.80 -20.08 10.52
C SER A 93 2.78 -21.00 9.81
N ALA A 94 3.01 -20.83 8.51
CA ALA A 94 4.03 -21.57 7.78
C ALA A 94 5.44 -21.25 8.30
N LEU A 95 5.75 -19.99 8.62
CA LEU A 95 7.03 -19.61 9.25
C LEU A 95 7.16 -20.20 10.66
N CYS A 96 6.09 -20.26 11.45
CA CYS A 96 6.10 -20.91 12.76
C CYS A 96 6.45 -22.40 12.64
N ILE A 97 5.78 -23.11 11.72
CA ILE A 97 6.05 -24.54 11.47
C ILE A 97 7.49 -24.75 10.99
N LEU A 98 7.98 -23.93 10.06
CA LEU A 98 9.35 -24.01 9.55
C LEU A 98 10.40 -23.72 10.64
N ALA A 99 10.10 -22.81 11.57
CA ALA A 99 10.96 -22.48 12.69
C ALA A 99 10.85 -23.48 13.87
N GLY A 100 9.89 -24.42 13.82
CA GLY A 100 9.58 -25.29 14.95
C GLY A 100 8.91 -24.57 16.13
N ALA A 101 8.36 -23.37 15.91
CA ALA A 101 7.65 -22.59 16.92
C ALA A 101 6.27 -23.20 17.17
N THR A 102 6.12 -23.89 18.31
CA THR A 102 4.90 -24.64 18.67
C THR A 102 4.26 -24.15 19.95
N THR A 103 4.97 -23.33 20.74
CA THR A 103 4.44 -22.70 21.94
C THR A 103 4.02 -21.25 21.67
N ARG A 104 3.05 -20.73 22.44
CA ARG A 104 2.58 -19.35 22.31
C ARG A 104 3.70 -18.29 22.34
N PRO A 105 4.69 -18.33 23.27
CA PRO A 105 5.81 -17.39 23.26
C PRO A 105 6.65 -17.45 21.97
N GLU A 106 6.90 -18.64 21.43
CA GLU A 106 7.65 -18.81 20.18
C GLU A 106 6.86 -18.27 18.98
N ILE A 107 5.56 -18.58 18.91
CA ILE A 107 4.65 -18.09 17.85
C ILE A 107 4.60 -16.56 17.88
N LEU A 108 4.47 -15.96 19.07
CA LEU A 108 4.51 -14.50 19.29
C LEU A 108 5.76 -13.86 18.68
N VAL A 109 6.93 -14.44 18.93
CA VAL A 109 8.20 -13.92 18.40
C VAL A 109 8.24 -14.05 16.87
N VAL A 110 7.90 -15.21 16.31
CA VAL A 110 7.91 -15.43 14.85
C VAL A 110 6.94 -14.49 14.14
N ALA A 111 5.70 -14.39 14.64
CA ALA A 111 4.67 -13.51 14.10
C ALA A 111 5.11 -12.04 14.11
N SER A 112 5.75 -11.60 15.21
CA SER A 112 6.22 -10.22 15.38
C SER A 112 7.32 -9.81 14.38
N TRP A 113 8.04 -10.76 13.78
CA TRP A 113 9.04 -10.48 12.74
C TRP A 113 8.46 -10.34 11.33
N VAL A 114 7.25 -10.81 11.07
CA VAL A 114 6.67 -10.75 9.73
C VAL A 114 6.44 -9.32 9.23
N PRO A 115 5.86 -8.39 10.02
CA PRO A 115 5.69 -7.00 9.59
C PRO A 115 6.98 -6.28 9.16
N PRO A 116 8.09 -6.29 9.94
CA PRO A 116 9.32 -5.64 9.51
C PRO A 116 9.98 -6.31 8.30
N LEU A 117 9.83 -7.64 8.13
CA LEU A 117 10.30 -8.33 6.92
C LEU A 117 9.52 -7.90 5.67
N MET A 118 8.20 -7.72 5.78
CA MET A 118 7.39 -7.17 4.69
C MET A 118 7.72 -5.70 4.40
N GLY A 119 7.96 -4.90 5.43
CA GLY A 119 8.49 -3.53 5.29
C GLY A 119 9.86 -3.50 4.58
N ALA A 120 10.72 -4.49 4.85
CA ALA A 120 12.01 -4.62 4.18
C ALA A 120 11.86 -5.06 2.71
N ALA A 121 10.85 -5.88 2.39
CA ALA A 121 10.51 -6.29 1.02
C ALA A 121 9.95 -5.14 0.17
N MET A 122 9.34 -4.11 0.79
CA MET A 122 8.91 -2.90 0.08
C MET A 122 10.06 -2.11 -0.57
N VAL A 123 11.28 -2.20 -0.02
CA VAL A 123 12.47 -1.50 -0.54
C VAL A 123 12.80 -1.91 -1.98
N PRO A 124 13.05 -3.19 -2.30
CA PRO A 124 13.31 -3.61 -3.67
C PRO A 124 12.10 -3.43 -4.59
N VAL A 125 10.87 -3.62 -4.11
CA VAL A 125 9.64 -3.41 -4.91
C VAL A 125 9.54 -1.95 -5.37
N THR A 126 9.73 -1.01 -4.45
CA THR A 126 9.66 0.43 -4.74
C THR A 126 10.82 0.88 -5.64
N TYR A 127 12.03 0.35 -5.43
CA TYR A 127 13.16 0.56 -6.34
C TYR A 127 12.82 0.15 -7.78
N LEU A 128 12.28 -1.06 -7.95
CA LEU A 128 11.95 -1.60 -9.27
C LEU A 128 10.86 -0.78 -9.96
N LEU A 129 9.84 -0.35 -9.22
CA LEU A 129 8.75 0.49 -9.73
C LEU A 129 9.27 1.84 -10.20
N ALA A 130 9.99 2.56 -9.34
CA ALA A 130 10.58 3.86 -9.67
C ALA A 130 11.58 3.76 -10.84
N ARG A 131 12.38 2.69 -10.90
CA ARG A 131 13.29 2.43 -12.03
C ARG A 131 12.55 2.25 -13.34
N LYS A 132 11.38 1.60 -13.34
CA LYS A 132 10.57 1.39 -14.55
C LYS A 132 9.90 2.66 -15.06
N LEU A 133 9.59 3.58 -14.16
CA LEU A 133 8.95 4.86 -14.48
C LEU A 133 9.97 5.92 -14.93
N ALA A 134 11.17 5.92 -14.37
CA ALA A 134 12.21 6.88 -14.70
C ALA A 134 13.56 6.18 -14.94
N ASP A 135 14.40 6.08 -13.90
CA ASP A 135 15.73 5.50 -14.01
C ASP A 135 16.25 4.90 -12.69
N TRP A 136 17.46 4.34 -12.74
CA TRP A 136 18.08 3.68 -11.58
C TRP A 136 18.39 4.63 -10.42
N LYS A 137 18.64 5.93 -10.67
CA LYS A 137 18.91 6.91 -9.61
C LYS A 137 17.62 7.22 -8.85
N THR A 138 16.55 7.46 -9.61
CA THR A 138 15.18 7.63 -9.09
C THR A 138 14.77 6.41 -8.28
N GLY A 139 15.09 5.20 -8.79
CA GLY A 139 14.94 3.94 -8.08
C GLY A 139 15.62 3.94 -6.71
N LEU A 140 16.90 4.32 -6.64
CA LEU A 140 17.65 4.34 -5.38
C LEU A 140 17.08 5.36 -4.39
N ILE A 141 16.66 6.53 -4.86
CA ILE A 141 16.01 7.55 -4.01
C ILE A 141 14.70 6.98 -3.46
N ALA A 142 13.88 6.34 -4.30
CA ALA A 142 12.61 5.75 -3.87
C ALA A 142 12.80 4.63 -2.83
N ALA A 143 13.80 3.76 -3.01
CA ALA A 143 14.17 2.74 -2.02
C ALA A 143 14.65 3.34 -0.70
N GLY A 144 15.45 4.41 -0.73
CA GLY A 144 15.87 5.11 0.47
C GLY A 144 14.69 5.77 1.21
N LEU A 145 13.79 6.43 0.47
CA LEU A 145 12.63 7.11 1.04
C LEU A 145 11.63 6.13 1.65
N ILE A 146 11.26 5.04 0.96
CA ILE A 146 10.32 4.04 1.53
C ILE A 146 10.90 3.33 2.76
N ALA A 147 12.24 3.19 2.83
CA ALA A 147 12.90 2.59 3.99
C ALA A 147 12.77 3.44 5.26
N VAL A 148 12.69 4.77 5.12
CA VAL A 148 12.66 5.70 6.27
C VAL A 148 11.30 6.35 6.50
N ILE A 149 10.37 6.27 5.54
CA ILE A 149 9.07 6.96 5.64
C ILE A 149 8.33 6.58 6.94
N SER A 150 7.79 7.60 7.62
CA SER A 150 7.18 7.52 8.94
C SER A 150 5.64 7.41 8.87
N GLY A 151 4.95 7.62 10.00
CA GLY A 151 3.49 7.61 10.10
C GLY A 151 2.90 6.21 10.19
N ASN A 152 1.66 6.05 9.73
CA ASN A 152 0.94 4.77 9.79
C ASN A 152 1.68 3.64 9.08
N TYR A 153 2.39 3.91 7.99
CA TYR A 153 3.19 2.89 7.30
C TYR A 153 4.33 2.34 8.18
N ALA A 154 5.04 3.20 8.90
CA ALA A 154 6.12 2.76 9.79
C ALA A 154 5.56 1.97 10.98
N TYR A 155 4.49 2.48 11.61
CA TYR A 155 3.84 1.82 12.74
C TYR A 155 3.29 0.44 12.34
N ARG A 156 2.62 0.32 11.19
CA ARG A 156 2.03 -0.93 10.71
C ARG A 156 3.03 -1.94 10.14
N SER A 157 4.32 -1.60 10.09
CA SER A 157 5.40 -2.48 9.65
C SER A 157 6.47 -2.66 10.72
N ILE A 158 6.17 -2.30 11.97
CA ILE A 158 7.07 -2.44 13.10
C ILE A 158 6.89 -3.80 13.78
N PHE A 159 7.95 -4.27 14.44
CA PHE A 159 7.92 -5.46 15.27
C PHE A 159 6.75 -5.39 16.27
N ALA A 160 6.09 -6.53 16.49
CA ALA A 160 4.94 -6.69 17.37
C ALA A 160 3.63 -6.02 16.91
N PHE A 161 3.60 -5.30 15.77
CA PHE A 161 2.34 -4.91 15.11
C PHE A 161 1.91 -5.99 14.09
N VAL A 162 1.46 -7.14 14.60
CA VAL A 162 1.14 -8.34 13.80
C VAL A 162 -0.20 -8.16 13.09
N ASP A 163 -0.23 -7.39 12.01
CA ASP A 163 -1.46 -7.12 11.28
C ASP A 163 -1.28 -7.05 9.77
N HIS A 164 -2.37 -7.31 9.04
CA HIS A 164 -2.41 -7.51 7.60
C HIS A 164 -2.12 -6.25 6.77
N HIS A 165 -2.11 -5.07 7.38
CA HIS A 165 -2.00 -3.77 6.68
C HIS A 165 -0.69 -3.58 5.89
N ILE A 166 0.45 -4.04 6.41
CA ILE A 166 1.71 -3.99 5.65
C ILE A 166 1.69 -4.96 4.47
N ALA A 167 1.03 -6.12 4.62
CA ALA A 167 0.83 -7.07 3.53
C ALA A 167 -0.06 -6.48 2.43
N GLU A 168 -1.11 -5.71 2.79
CA GLU A 168 -1.91 -4.97 1.82
C GLU A 168 -1.05 -3.99 1.01
N THR A 169 -0.21 -3.20 1.69
CA THR A 169 0.69 -2.24 1.03
C THR A 169 1.68 -2.95 0.10
N LEU A 170 2.29 -4.05 0.58
CA LEU A 170 3.27 -4.83 -0.17
C LEU A 170 2.66 -5.47 -1.42
N PHE A 171 1.60 -6.25 -1.26
CA PHE A 171 1.02 -7.00 -2.38
C PHE A 171 0.33 -6.08 -3.38
N SER A 172 -0.30 -4.99 -2.94
CA SER A 172 -0.86 -4.02 -3.86
C SER A 172 0.21 -3.23 -4.63
N THR A 173 1.36 -2.92 -4.01
CA THR A 173 2.49 -2.31 -4.72
C THR A 173 3.17 -3.29 -5.67
N ILE A 174 3.25 -4.58 -5.32
CA ILE A 174 3.70 -5.65 -6.23
C ILE A 174 2.77 -5.75 -7.44
N PHE A 175 1.45 -5.72 -7.22
CA PHE A 175 0.46 -5.64 -8.30
C PHE A 175 0.71 -4.43 -9.20
N VAL A 176 0.85 -3.23 -8.63
CA VAL A 176 1.15 -2.00 -9.40
C VAL A 176 2.43 -2.15 -10.22
N LEU A 177 3.51 -2.67 -9.63
CA LEU A 177 4.77 -2.93 -10.33
C LEU A 177 4.57 -3.89 -11.50
N ALA A 178 3.93 -5.03 -11.26
CA ALA A 178 3.69 -6.05 -12.28
C ALA A 178 2.77 -5.51 -13.40
N TYR A 179 1.73 -4.76 -13.05
CA TYR A 179 0.80 -4.15 -13.99
C TYR A 179 1.49 -3.06 -14.85
N VAL A 180 2.30 -2.19 -14.25
CA VAL A 180 3.14 -1.22 -14.98
C VAL A 180 4.09 -1.93 -15.94
N VAL A 181 4.73 -3.02 -15.49
CA VAL A 181 5.60 -3.82 -16.35
C VAL A 181 4.81 -4.45 -17.51
N ALA A 182 3.60 -4.93 -17.28
CA ALA A 182 2.72 -5.47 -18.32
C ALA A 182 2.30 -4.42 -19.36
N LEU A 183 1.90 -3.23 -18.90
CA LEU A 183 1.58 -2.10 -19.78
C LEU A 183 2.76 -1.74 -20.67
N LEU A 184 3.95 -1.57 -20.08
CA LEU A 184 5.17 -1.21 -20.82
C LEU A 184 5.64 -2.35 -21.76
N ALA A 185 5.42 -3.61 -21.37
CA ALA A 185 5.76 -4.74 -22.22
C ALA A 185 4.86 -4.85 -23.45
N ALA A 186 3.61 -4.38 -23.36
CA ALA A 186 2.61 -4.51 -24.41
C ALA A 186 2.47 -3.27 -25.31
N ARG A 187 2.65 -2.05 -24.78
CA ARG A 187 2.29 -0.76 -25.43
C ARG A 187 2.83 -0.57 -26.85
N ASP A 188 4.10 -0.88 -27.10
CA ASP A 188 4.76 -0.61 -28.39
C ASP A 188 5.00 -1.89 -29.21
N ARG A 189 4.23 -2.96 -28.95
CA ARG A 189 4.36 -4.23 -29.69
C ARG A 189 3.15 -4.45 -30.60
N PRO A 190 3.35 -4.93 -31.84
CA PRO A 190 2.23 -5.36 -32.67
C PRO A 190 1.64 -6.64 -32.06
N LEU A 191 0.41 -6.55 -31.53
CA LEU A 191 -0.27 -7.68 -30.94
C LEU A 191 -1.04 -8.41 -32.04
N SER A 192 -0.54 -9.59 -32.43
CA SER A 192 -1.25 -10.47 -33.37
C SER A 192 -1.62 -11.77 -32.66
N PRO A 193 -2.91 -12.15 -32.64
CA PRO A 193 -3.35 -13.45 -32.12
C PRO A 193 -2.66 -14.64 -32.78
N LYS A 194 -2.11 -14.45 -33.99
CA LYS A 194 -1.46 -15.48 -34.79
C LYS A 194 0.02 -15.68 -34.47
N SER A 195 0.64 -14.81 -33.65
CA SER A 195 2.06 -14.87 -33.33
C SER A 195 2.30 -15.02 -31.82
N LEU A 196 2.48 -16.26 -31.37
CA LEU A 196 2.73 -16.60 -29.97
C LEU A 196 4.00 -15.92 -29.43
N GLU A 197 5.03 -15.73 -30.27
CA GLU A 197 6.27 -15.06 -29.86
C GLU A 197 6.05 -13.60 -29.47
N THR A 198 5.17 -12.89 -30.19
CA THR A 198 4.86 -11.48 -29.90
C THR A 198 4.04 -11.31 -28.62
N LEU A 199 3.18 -12.29 -28.31
CA LEU A 199 2.28 -12.27 -27.15
C LEU A 199 2.92 -12.79 -25.86
N LYS A 200 3.95 -13.64 -25.94
CA LYS A 200 4.52 -14.36 -24.78
C LYS A 200 4.87 -13.45 -23.60
N ILE A 201 5.65 -12.40 -23.83
CA ILE A 201 6.09 -11.51 -22.73
C ILE A 201 4.93 -10.65 -22.17
N PRO A 202 4.11 -9.99 -23.00
CA PRO A 202 2.89 -9.31 -22.53
C PRO A 202 1.97 -10.21 -21.70
N VAL A 203 1.69 -11.43 -22.16
CA VAL A 203 0.81 -12.38 -21.45
C VAL A 203 1.43 -12.81 -20.12
N ILE A 204 2.72 -13.18 -20.08
CA ILE A 204 3.38 -13.57 -18.83
C ILE A 204 3.37 -12.42 -17.82
N THR A 205 3.71 -11.21 -18.26
CA THR A 205 3.75 -10.04 -17.37
C THR A 205 2.35 -9.63 -16.87
N ALA A 206 1.32 -9.70 -17.72
CA ALA A 206 -0.06 -9.48 -17.32
C ALA A 206 -0.59 -10.58 -16.37
N ALA A 207 -0.20 -11.83 -16.59
CA ALA A 207 -0.54 -12.94 -15.69
C ALA A 207 0.13 -12.78 -14.32
N LEU A 208 1.40 -12.34 -14.29
CA LEU A 208 2.09 -12.00 -13.04
C LEU A 208 1.41 -10.83 -12.31
N ALA A 209 0.85 -9.86 -13.04
CA ALA A 209 0.01 -8.83 -12.42
C ALA A 209 -1.26 -9.45 -11.82
N GLY A 210 -1.91 -10.39 -12.51
CA GLY A 210 -3.06 -11.12 -11.95
C GLY A 210 -2.71 -11.89 -10.67
N ILE A 211 -1.54 -12.54 -10.63
CA ILE A 211 -1.02 -13.20 -9.42
C ILE A 211 -0.74 -12.18 -8.31
N GLY A 212 -0.11 -11.04 -8.63
CA GLY A 212 0.10 -9.96 -7.66
C GLY A 212 -1.21 -9.44 -7.06
N TYR A 213 -2.26 -9.32 -7.88
CA TYR A 213 -3.59 -8.98 -7.42
C TYR A 213 -4.16 -10.06 -6.48
N LEU A 214 -4.05 -11.33 -6.84
CA LEU A 214 -4.53 -12.44 -6.02
C LEU A 214 -3.83 -12.51 -4.66
N LEU A 215 -2.53 -12.20 -4.57
CA LEU A 215 -1.85 -12.09 -3.28
C LEU A 215 -2.47 -11.00 -2.40
N GLY A 216 -2.79 -9.84 -2.99
CA GLY A 216 -3.51 -8.77 -2.29
C GLY A 216 -4.92 -9.21 -1.88
N TYR A 217 -5.65 -9.88 -2.77
CA TYR A 217 -7.01 -10.36 -2.52
C TYR A 217 -7.05 -11.42 -1.41
N PHE A 218 -6.16 -12.41 -1.43
CA PHE A 218 -6.07 -13.43 -0.37
C PHE A 218 -5.61 -12.86 0.97
N ASN A 219 -5.03 -11.66 0.97
CA ASN A 219 -4.74 -10.91 2.18
C ASN A 219 -5.99 -10.15 2.68
N MET A 220 -6.63 -9.37 1.80
CA MET A 220 -7.86 -8.64 2.11
C MET A 220 -8.74 -8.37 0.86
N PRO A 221 -10.08 -8.39 0.97
CA PRO A 221 -11.00 -8.02 -0.11
C PRO A 221 -10.87 -6.55 -0.57
N THR A 222 -10.29 -5.68 0.27
CA THR A 222 -9.97 -4.27 -0.04
C THR A 222 -9.17 -4.08 -1.33
N MET A 223 -8.53 -5.15 -1.83
CA MET A 223 -7.87 -5.18 -3.14
C MET A 223 -8.79 -4.79 -4.31
N ILE A 224 -10.12 -4.85 -4.12
CA ILE A 224 -11.11 -4.31 -5.07
C ILE A 224 -10.87 -2.81 -5.39
N LEU A 225 -10.28 -2.04 -4.47
CA LEU A 225 -9.86 -0.66 -4.72
C LEU A 225 -8.84 -0.56 -5.87
N PHE A 226 -7.97 -1.54 -6.03
CA PHE A 226 -7.00 -1.59 -7.13
C PHE A 226 -7.64 -2.00 -8.46
N ALA A 227 -8.73 -2.79 -8.44
CA ALA A 227 -9.54 -3.00 -9.63
C ALA A 227 -10.25 -1.70 -10.06
N LEU A 228 -10.75 -0.91 -9.11
CA LEU A 228 -11.30 0.43 -9.38
C LEU A 228 -10.24 1.36 -9.98
N ILE A 229 -9.01 1.36 -9.44
CA ILE A 229 -7.89 2.12 -10.00
C ILE A 229 -7.61 1.70 -11.46
N VAL A 230 -7.60 0.40 -11.76
CA VAL A 230 -7.40 -0.08 -13.13
C VAL A 230 -8.57 0.30 -14.03
N ALA A 231 -9.82 0.25 -13.56
CA ALA A 231 -10.98 0.66 -14.34
C ALA A 231 -10.92 2.15 -14.68
N ALA A 232 -10.64 3.02 -13.70
CA ALA A 232 -10.48 4.46 -13.90
C ALA A 232 -9.30 4.77 -14.84
N PHE A 233 -8.17 4.08 -14.66
CA PHE A 233 -7.02 4.18 -15.56
C PHE A 233 -7.36 3.78 -16.98
N THR A 234 -8.02 2.65 -17.15
CA THR A 234 -8.42 2.13 -18.46
C THR A 234 -9.28 3.15 -19.19
N LEU A 235 -10.28 3.72 -18.50
CA LEU A 235 -11.13 4.77 -19.07
C LEU A 235 -10.33 5.99 -19.56
N VAL A 236 -9.48 6.55 -18.70
CA VAL A 236 -8.67 7.74 -19.04
C VAL A 236 -7.68 7.42 -20.15
N GLN A 237 -7.03 6.26 -20.11
CA GLN A 237 -6.03 5.88 -21.10
C GLN A 237 -6.66 5.62 -22.47
N PHE A 238 -7.85 5.01 -22.55
CA PHE A 238 -8.60 4.86 -23.80
C PHE A 238 -8.94 6.23 -24.42
N LEU A 239 -9.36 7.20 -23.61
CA LEU A 239 -9.61 8.56 -24.08
C LEU A 239 -8.33 9.18 -24.64
N LEU A 240 -7.22 9.12 -23.89
CA LEU A 240 -5.94 9.68 -24.33
C LEU A 240 -5.44 9.03 -25.63
N ASP A 241 -5.53 7.71 -25.73
CA ASP A 241 -5.13 6.97 -26.93
C ASP A 241 -5.99 7.35 -28.14
N PHE A 242 -7.30 7.42 -27.96
CA PHE A 242 -8.23 7.82 -29.01
C PHE A 242 -7.94 9.25 -29.51
N PHE A 243 -7.71 10.20 -28.61
CA PHE A 243 -7.36 11.57 -29.00
C PHE A 243 -5.96 11.69 -29.64
N GLN A 244 -5.04 10.77 -29.33
CA GLN A 244 -3.68 10.71 -29.88
C GLN A 244 -3.54 9.77 -31.09
N ASP A 245 -4.66 9.24 -31.60
CA ASP A 245 -4.71 8.30 -32.73
C ASP A 245 -3.82 7.04 -32.51
N GLN A 246 -3.73 6.59 -31.25
CA GLN A 246 -3.01 5.39 -30.83
C GLN A 246 -3.95 4.19 -30.69
N SER A 247 -3.40 2.98 -30.87
CA SER A 247 -4.14 1.75 -30.58
C SER A 247 -4.16 1.45 -29.09
N SER A 248 -5.30 0.97 -28.60
CA SER A 248 -5.51 0.52 -27.22
C SER A 248 -5.69 -1.00 -27.09
N ASP A 249 -5.32 -1.76 -28.12
CA ASP A 249 -5.32 -3.24 -28.13
C ASP A 249 -4.48 -3.82 -26.98
N TYR A 250 -3.40 -3.17 -26.59
CA TYR A 250 -2.59 -3.58 -25.44
C TYR A 250 -3.34 -3.52 -24.11
N LEU A 251 -4.27 -2.57 -23.91
CA LEU A 251 -5.10 -2.51 -22.70
C LEU A 251 -6.05 -3.69 -22.63
N VAL A 252 -6.61 -4.09 -23.77
CA VAL A 252 -7.47 -5.27 -23.87
C VAL A 252 -6.68 -6.51 -23.44
N LEU A 253 -5.50 -6.73 -24.02
CA LEU A 253 -4.68 -7.89 -23.68
C LEU A 253 -4.31 -7.90 -22.19
N VAL A 254 -3.80 -6.79 -21.66
CA VAL A 254 -3.34 -6.71 -20.27
C VAL A 254 -4.52 -6.94 -19.31
N ASN A 255 -5.65 -6.26 -19.48
CA ASN A 255 -6.79 -6.41 -18.58
C ASN A 255 -7.44 -7.79 -18.67
N VAL A 256 -7.64 -8.33 -19.89
CA VAL A 256 -8.23 -9.66 -20.08
C VAL A 256 -7.37 -10.73 -19.41
N VAL A 257 -6.05 -10.68 -19.57
CA VAL A 257 -5.16 -11.69 -18.99
C VAL A 257 -5.05 -11.49 -17.47
N THR A 258 -4.82 -10.27 -17.00
CA THR A 258 -4.70 -9.97 -15.56
C THR A 258 -5.96 -10.38 -14.80
N PHE A 259 -7.13 -9.89 -15.21
CA PHE A 259 -8.37 -10.18 -14.50
C PHE A 259 -8.94 -11.56 -14.83
N GLY A 260 -8.57 -12.17 -15.97
CA GLY A 260 -8.83 -13.58 -16.24
C GLY A 260 -8.12 -14.47 -15.22
N VAL A 261 -6.85 -14.19 -14.91
CA VAL A 261 -6.12 -14.89 -13.83
C VAL A 261 -6.77 -14.65 -12.48
N VAL A 262 -7.20 -13.41 -12.17
CA VAL A 262 -7.91 -13.10 -10.91
C VAL A 262 -9.21 -13.88 -10.79
N ILE A 263 -10.03 -13.94 -11.85
CA ILE A 263 -11.28 -14.71 -11.86
C ILE A 263 -11.00 -16.19 -11.63
N LEU A 264 -10.04 -16.77 -12.37
CA LEU A 264 -9.68 -18.18 -12.21
C LEU A 264 -9.16 -18.49 -10.80
N GLY A 265 -8.30 -17.62 -10.25
CA GLY A 265 -7.78 -17.79 -8.90
C GLY A 265 -8.84 -17.62 -7.81
N THR A 266 -9.79 -16.69 -7.99
CA THR A 266 -10.89 -16.46 -7.04
C THR A 266 -11.87 -17.64 -7.06
N VAL A 267 -12.24 -18.13 -8.26
CA VAL A 267 -13.10 -19.32 -8.39
C VAL A 267 -12.42 -20.56 -7.81
N ALA A 268 -11.11 -20.72 -8.03
CA ALA A 268 -10.34 -21.84 -7.46
C ALA A 268 -10.20 -21.75 -5.93
N PHE A 269 -10.12 -20.53 -5.38
CA PHE A 269 -10.10 -20.27 -3.94
C PHE A 269 -11.46 -20.58 -3.27
N GLY A 270 -12.55 -20.36 -4.00
CA GLY A 270 -13.92 -20.54 -3.51
C GLY A 270 -14.52 -19.27 -2.91
N PHE A 271 -15.73 -19.39 -2.37
CA PHE A 271 -16.51 -18.29 -1.80
C PHE A 271 -16.94 -18.65 -0.37
N PRO A 272 -16.07 -18.43 0.63
CA PRO A 272 -16.36 -18.72 2.02
C PRO A 272 -17.56 -17.94 2.58
N HIS A 273 -17.88 -16.79 1.98
CA HIS A 273 -19.02 -15.97 2.38
C HIS A 273 -20.15 -16.08 1.36
N PRO A 274 -21.39 -16.36 1.79
CA PRO A 274 -22.54 -16.39 0.89
C PRO A 274 -22.94 -14.97 0.46
N GLY A 275 -23.76 -14.90 -0.59
CA GLY A 275 -24.32 -13.65 -1.08
C GLY A 275 -23.42 -12.89 -2.06
N PHE A 276 -23.65 -11.58 -2.14
CA PHE A 276 -23.04 -10.70 -3.14
C PHE A 276 -22.56 -9.41 -2.47
N ASP A 277 -21.25 -9.34 -2.22
CA ASP A 277 -20.61 -8.23 -1.52
C ASP A 277 -19.12 -8.07 -1.93
N LEU A 278 -18.57 -6.85 -1.80
CA LEU A 278 -17.18 -6.52 -2.15
C LEU A 278 -16.26 -6.31 -0.94
N SER A 279 -16.80 -6.31 0.27
CA SER A 279 -16.02 -6.26 1.52
C SER A 279 -15.65 -7.65 2.06
N ARG A 280 -16.25 -8.71 1.52
CA ARG A 280 -16.05 -10.13 1.90
C ARG A 280 -15.68 -11.01 0.70
N TYR A 281 -15.28 -12.26 0.96
CA TYR A 281 -14.88 -13.24 -0.05
C TYR A 281 -16.09 -13.90 -0.73
N THR A 282 -16.81 -13.11 -1.55
CA THR A 282 -18.00 -13.56 -2.28
C THR A 282 -17.78 -13.60 -3.80
N ILE A 283 -18.79 -14.11 -4.54
CA ILE A 283 -18.82 -14.07 -6.01
C ILE A 283 -18.83 -12.64 -6.59
N GLY A 284 -19.09 -11.62 -5.77
CA GLY A 284 -19.04 -10.22 -6.16
C GLY A 284 -17.72 -9.80 -6.82
N HIS A 285 -16.60 -10.34 -6.36
CA HIS A 285 -15.28 -10.06 -6.93
C HIS A 285 -15.12 -10.59 -8.36
N VAL A 286 -15.64 -11.79 -8.64
CA VAL A 286 -15.64 -12.37 -9.99
C VAL A 286 -16.46 -11.52 -10.95
N ILE A 287 -17.64 -11.08 -10.50
CA ILE A 287 -18.53 -10.23 -11.29
C ILE A 287 -17.88 -8.87 -11.54
N ALA A 288 -17.26 -8.24 -10.54
CA ALA A 288 -16.56 -6.98 -10.70
C ALA A 288 -15.38 -7.08 -11.69
N CYS A 289 -14.56 -8.13 -11.59
CA CYS A 289 -13.47 -8.37 -12.54
C CYS A 289 -13.98 -8.66 -13.96
N ALA A 290 -15.06 -9.43 -14.10
CA ALA A 290 -15.69 -9.68 -15.40
C ALA A 290 -16.27 -8.39 -16.01
N ALA A 291 -16.89 -7.53 -15.18
CA ALA A 291 -17.40 -6.23 -15.60
C ALA A 291 -16.26 -5.29 -16.06
N LEU A 292 -15.09 -5.33 -15.41
CA LEU A 292 -13.90 -4.59 -15.84
C LEU A 292 -13.41 -5.06 -17.21
N ILE A 293 -13.34 -6.38 -17.44
CA ILE A 293 -12.99 -6.94 -18.76
C ILE A 293 -14.03 -6.52 -19.81
N ALA A 294 -15.32 -6.67 -19.52
CA ALA A 294 -16.40 -6.29 -20.42
C ALA A 294 -16.36 -4.79 -20.76
N GLY A 295 -16.13 -3.93 -19.76
CA GLY A 295 -15.95 -2.50 -19.93
C GLY A 295 -14.73 -2.16 -20.80
N THR A 296 -13.62 -2.88 -20.63
CA THR A 296 -12.42 -2.72 -21.46
C THR A 296 -12.72 -3.08 -22.93
N LEU A 297 -13.42 -4.19 -23.16
CA LEU A 297 -13.82 -4.63 -24.51
C LEU A 297 -14.83 -3.66 -25.15
N ALA A 298 -15.77 -3.12 -24.37
CA ALA A 298 -16.72 -2.12 -24.83
C ALA A 298 -16.04 -0.82 -25.25
N LEU A 299 -15.08 -0.32 -24.45
CA LEU A 299 -14.26 0.85 -24.79
C LEU A 299 -13.44 0.61 -26.06
N TYR A 300 -12.89 -0.58 -26.23
CA TYR A 300 -12.17 -0.96 -27.45
C TYR A 300 -13.08 -0.99 -28.68
N GLY A 301 -14.25 -1.62 -28.57
CA GLY A 301 -15.25 -1.65 -29.64
C GLY A 301 -15.72 -0.24 -30.03
N LEU A 302 -15.96 0.62 -29.04
CA LEU A 302 -16.33 2.01 -29.25
C LEU A 302 -15.22 2.81 -29.95
N SER A 303 -13.97 2.62 -29.51
CA SER A 303 -12.79 3.27 -30.11
C SER A 303 -12.61 2.86 -31.56
N ALA A 304 -12.75 1.57 -31.86
CA ALA A 304 -12.69 1.04 -33.22
C ALA A 304 -13.83 1.59 -34.10
N PHE A 305 -15.06 1.63 -33.59
CA PHE A 305 -16.23 2.13 -34.32
C PHE A 305 -16.16 3.63 -34.63
N LEU A 306 -15.58 4.41 -33.72
CA LEU A 306 -15.50 5.87 -33.84
C LEU A 306 -14.18 6.38 -34.45
N LYS A 307 -13.26 5.48 -34.82
CA LYS A 307 -11.91 5.84 -35.29
C LYS A 307 -11.87 6.86 -36.43
N GLU A 308 -12.81 6.77 -37.38
CA GLU A 308 -12.91 7.67 -38.53
C GLU A 308 -13.93 8.82 -38.32
N ARG A 309 -14.50 8.93 -37.11
CA ARG A 309 -15.52 9.92 -36.76
C ARG A 309 -14.88 11.14 -36.07
N PRO A 310 -15.59 12.29 -35.99
CA PRO A 310 -15.09 13.45 -35.26
C PRO A 310 -14.80 13.12 -33.79
N LYS A 311 -13.65 13.55 -33.27
CA LYS A 311 -13.13 13.08 -31.97
C LYS A 311 -14.08 13.33 -30.77
N TYR A 312 -14.96 14.33 -30.84
CA TYR A 312 -15.95 14.61 -29.80
C TYR A 312 -17.07 13.56 -29.69
N TYR A 313 -17.25 12.68 -30.69
CA TYR A 313 -18.21 11.59 -30.62
C TYR A 313 -17.87 10.58 -29.53
N PHE A 314 -16.58 10.37 -29.26
CA PHE A 314 -16.15 9.39 -28.26
C PHE A 314 -16.59 9.77 -26.84
N PRO A 315 -16.26 10.96 -26.30
CA PRO A 315 -16.75 11.34 -24.98
C PRO A 315 -18.27 11.48 -24.92
N ALA A 316 -18.94 11.89 -26.01
CA ALA A 316 -20.40 11.95 -26.06
C ALA A 316 -21.06 10.55 -26.00
N ALA A 317 -20.54 9.60 -26.78
CA ALA A 317 -21.02 8.22 -26.76
C ALA A 317 -20.74 7.54 -25.42
N LEU A 318 -19.58 7.82 -24.81
CA LEU A 318 -19.27 7.35 -23.46
C LEU A 318 -20.26 7.89 -22.42
N ALA A 319 -20.58 9.19 -22.46
CA ALA A 319 -21.57 9.79 -21.56
C ALA A 319 -22.97 9.19 -21.78
N ALA A 320 -23.37 8.95 -23.03
CA ALA A 320 -24.63 8.29 -23.35
C ALA A 320 -24.68 6.84 -22.86
N LEU A 321 -23.60 6.07 -23.04
CA LEU A 321 -23.47 4.70 -22.55
C LEU A 321 -23.48 4.64 -21.02
N ALA A 322 -22.81 5.57 -20.35
CA ALA A 322 -22.82 5.66 -18.89
C ALA A 322 -24.23 5.98 -18.37
N ALA A 323 -24.93 6.95 -18.98
CA ALA A 323 -26.30 7.28 -18.62
C ALA A 323 -27.25 6.08 -18.86
N LEU A 324 -27.08 5.37 -19.98
CA LEU A 324 -27.85 4.16 -20.27
C LEU A 324 -27.54 3.04 -19.28
N ALA A 325 -26.28 2.79 -18.95
CA ALA A 325 -25.88 1.78 -17.97
C ALA A 325 -26.48 2.07 -16.59
N VAL A 326 -26.45 3.34 -16.15
CA VAL A 326 -27.09 3.77 -14.90
C VAL A 326 -28.59 3.56 -14.96
N ALA A 327 -29.25 3.92 -16.06
CA ALA A 327 -30.69 3.71 -16.23
C ALA A 327 -31.07 2.22 -16.23
N VAL A 328 -30.27 1.37 -16.88
CA VAL A 328 -30.48 -0.09 -16.89
C VAL A 328 -30.25 -0.67 -15.50
N LEU A 329 -29.19 -0.29 -14.80
CA LEU A 329 -28.96 -0.73 -13.42
C LEU A 329 -30.12 -0.30 -12.51
N PHE A 330 -30.57 0.95 -12.63
CA PHE A 330 -31.66 1.48 -11.82
C PHE A 330 -33.00 0.77 -12.07
N VAL A 331 -33.32 0.42 -13.31
CA VAL A 331 -34.62 -0.17 -13.67
C VAL A 331 -34.60 -1.71 -13.64
N ALA A 332 -33.58 -2.33 -14.24
CA ALA A 332 -33.53 -3.78 -14.45
C ALA A 332 -32.80 -4.53 -13.33
N LEU A 333 -31.85 -3.90 -12.63
CA LEU A 333 -31.02 -4.51 -11.58
C LEU A 333 -30.95 -3.62 -10.32
N PRO A 334 -32.09 -3.26 -9.71
CA PRO A 334 -32.14 -2.27 -8.64
C PRO A 334 -31.32 -2.64 -7.40
N GLU A 335 -31.17 -3.94 -7.11
CA GLU A 335 -30.33 -4.43 -6.02
C GLU A 335 -28.84 -4.10 -6.25
N VAL A 336 -28.34 -4.34 -7.47
CA VAL A 336 -26.96 -4.02 -7.85
C VAL A 336 -26.75 -2.51 -7.85
N TYR A 337 -27.72 -1.75 -8.35
CA TYR A 337 -27.68 -0.28 -8.30
C TYR A 337 -27.56 0.23 -6.87
N ASN A 338 -28.45 -0.22 -5.98
CA ASN A 338 -28.46 0.22 -4.58
C ASN A 338 -27.17 -0.21 -3.86
N LEU A 339 -26.65 -1.42 -4.12
CA LEU A 339 -25.37 -1.84 -3.58
C LEU A 339 -24.25 -0.88 -3.99
N LEU A 340 -24.07 -0.65 -5.30
CA LEU A 340 -23.00 0.21 -5.81
C LEU A 340 -23.08 1.64 -5.25
N ILE A 341 -24.29 2.21 -5.18
CA ILE A 341 -24.51 3.54 -4.62
C ILE A 341 -24.22 3.54 -3.11
N SER A 342 -24.72 2.56 -2.37
CA SER A 342 -24.48 2.46 -0.92
C SER A 342 -22.99 2.28 -0.60
N SER A 343 -22.27 1.43 -1.35
CA SER A 343 -20.82 1.26 -1.22
C SER A 343 -20.06 2.54 -1.56
N LEU A 344 -20.46 3.28 -2.61
CA LEU A 344 -19.81 4.55 -2.98
C LEU A 344 -20.01 5.61 -1.89
N ILE A 345 -21.22 5.73 -1.35
CA ILE A 345 -21.53 6.64 -0.25
C ILE A 345 -20.80 6.23 1.03
N ALA A 346 -20.75 4.94 1.35
CA ALA A 346 -20.04 4.45 2.54
C ALA A 346 -18.51 4.63 2.42
N PHE A 347 -17.96 4.50 1.21
CA PHE A 347 -16.53 4.61 0.99
C PHE A 347 -16.02 6.06 0.97
N PHE A 348 -16.83 7.01 0.48
CA PHE A 348 -16.45 8.43 0.41
C PHE A 348 -17.14 9.34 1.44
N GLY A 349 -18.12 8.83 2.18
CA GLY A 349 -18.88 9.57 3.18
C GLY A 349 -18.49 9.19 4.61
N GLU A 350 -18.95 9.99 5.58
CA GLU A 350 -18.77 9.73 7.01
C GLU A 350 -20.06 9.14 7.62
N GLN A 351 -19.93 8.16 8.53
CA GLN A 351 -21.05 7.59 9.27
C GLN A 351 -20.82 7.80 10.78
N PRO A 352 -21.86 8.09 11.58
CA PRO A 352 -21.70 8.34 13.02
C PRO A 352 -20.98 7.20 13.77
N VAL A 353 -21.25 5.95 13.39
CA VAL A 353 -20.65 4.74 14.00
C VAL A 353 -19.19 4.54 13.58
N THR A 354 -18.77 5.07 12.42
CA THR A 354 -17.37 4.98 11.97
C THR A 354 -16.52 6.12 12.52
N THR A 355 -17.08 7.31 12.73
CA THR A 355 -16.32 8.47 13.27
C THR A 355 -15.83 8.31 14.72
N THR A 356 -16.36 7.35 15.48
CA THR A 356 -15.86 6.98 16.81
C THR A 356 -14.52 6.26 16.73
N VAL A 357 -14.22 5.59 15.60
CA VAL A 357 -12.91 4.99 15.32
C VAL A 357 -11.96 6.06 14.80
N LEU A 358 -10.87 6.29 15.52
CA LEU A 358 -9.92 7.36 15.20
C LEU A 358 -9.40 7.26 13.75
N GLU A 359 -9.16 6.05 13.27
CA GLU A 359 -8.64 5.79 11.91
C GLU A 359 -9.67 6.02 10.80
N ALA A 360 -10.97 5.97 11.10
CA ALA A 360 -12.02 6.20 10.10
C ALA A 360 -12.44 7.67 9.98
N ARG A 361 -11.74 8.58 10.66
CA ARG A 361 -11.95 10.03 10.53
C ARG A 361 -11.23 10.58 9.29
N ALA A 362 -11.73 11.72 8.79
CA ALA A 362 -11.08 12.46 7.71
C ALA A 362 -9.64 12.89 8.09
N TRP A 363 -8.77 12.92 7.08
CA TRP A 363 -7.36 13.28 7.26
C TRP A 363 -7.19 14.79 7.35
N SER A 364 -6.75 15.27 8.51
CA SER A 364 -6.51 16.70 8.71
C SER A 364 -5.22 17.17 8.03
N TYR A 365 -5.17 18.45 7.64
CA TYR A 365 -3.94 19.06 7.12
C TYR A 365 -2.76 18.97 8.11
N GLY A 366 -3.04 19.09 9.41
CA GLY A 366 -2.03 18.95 10.46
C GLY A 366 -1.44 17.54 10.49
N ALA A 367 -2.29 16.52 10.47
CA ALA A 367 -1.87 15.11 10.40
C ALA A 367 -1.08 14.81 9.12
N ALA A 368 -1.54 15.32 7.98
CA ALA A 368 -0.84 15.13 6.70
C ALA A 368 0.57 15.73 6.71
N TRP A 369 0.70 16.96 7.22
CA TRP A 369 1.99 17.61 7.34
C TRP A 369 2.90 16.94 8.36
N SER A 370 2.36 16.51 9.51
CA SER A 370 3.15 15.80 10.53
C SER A 370 3.63 14.43 10.08
N THR A 371 2.93 13.78 9.16
CA THR A 371 3.36 12.48 8.63
C THR A 371 4.36 12.66 7.50
N PHE A 372 3.98 13.41 6.45
CA PHE A 372 4.72 13.41 5.18
C PHE A 372 5.58 14.66 4.96
N HIS A 373 5.39 15.74 5.72
CA HIS A 373 6.22 16.95 5.68
C HIS A 373 6.54 17.44 4.24
N TRP A 374 7.82 17.69 3.97
CA TRP A 374 8.37 18.04 2.66
C TRP A 374 8.14 16.98 1.56
N GLY A 375 7.82 15.73 1.94
CA GLY A 375 7.42 14.68 1.02
C GLY A 375 6.17 15.05 0.23
N LEU A 376 5.22 15.80 0.81
CA LEU A 376 4.04 16.30 0.08
C LEU A 376 4.43 17.27 -1.03
N VAL A 377 5.36 18.19 -0.74
CA VAL A 377 5.86 19.18 -1.71
C VAL A 377 6.60 18.49 -2.86
N LEU A 378 7.48 17.54 -2.53
CA LEU A 378 8.18 16.73 -3.53
C LEU A 378 7.20 15.88 -4.34
N ALA A 379 6.16 15.31 -3.72
CA ALA A 379 5.16 14.51 -4.43
C ALA A 379 4.39 15.34 -5.47
N VAL A 380 4.02 16.59 -5.16
CA VAL A 380 3.43 17.53 -6.14
C VAL A 380 4.39 17.77 -7.31
N GLY A 381 5.68 17.96 -7.03
CA GLY A 381 6.71 18.06 -8.08
C GLY A 381 6.83 16.79 -8.93
N GLY A 382 6.65 15.61 -8.32
CA GLY A 382 6.64 14.32 -8.99
C GLY A 382 5.45 14.17 -9.93
N VAL A 383 4.26 14.56 -9.47
CA VAL A 383 3.04 14.64 -10.29
C VAL A 383 3.27 15.55 -11.49
N ALA A 384 3.80 16.75 -11.26
CA ALA A 384 4.10 17.69 -12.35
C ALA A 384 5.11 17.11 -13.36
N ALA A 385 6.14 16.40 -12.89
CA ALA A 385 7.11 15.74 -13.75
C ALA A 385 6.48 14.64 -14.62
N LEU A 386 5.63 13.78 -14.03
CA LEU A 386 4.92 12.74 -14.77
C LEU A 386 3.99 13.31 -15.84
N ILE A 387 3.21 14.34 -15.49
CA ILE A 387 2.33 15.06 -16.45
C ILE A 387 3.17 15.66 -17.57
N TRP A 388 4.27 16.33 -17.23
CA TRP A 388 5.15 16.95 -18.22
C TRP A 388 5.75 15.93 -19.18
N TRP A 389 6.24 14.79 -18.68
CA TRP A 389 6.80 13.72 -19.52
C TRP A 389 5.75 13.00 -20.38
N SER A 390 4.46 13.10 -20.03
CA SER A 390 3.36 12.48 -20.76
C SER A 390 2.52 13.42 -21.62
N ARG A 391 2.90 14.71 -21.68
CA ARG A 391 2.12 15.74 -22.39
C ARG A 391 2.11 15.58 -23.92
N GLU A 392 3.21 15.10 -24.51
CA GLU A 392 3.37 14.97 -25.96
C GLU A 392 2.89 13.61 -26.46
N LYS A 393 3.24 12.55 -25.72
CA LYS A 393 2.74 11.18 -25.93
C LYS A 393 2.38 10.61 -24.57
N ALA A 394 1.13 10.17 -24.41
CA ALA A 394 0.67 9.60 -23.16
C ALA A 394 1.48 8.33 -22.83
N ASN A 395 2.14 8.32 -21.67
CA ASN A 395 2.81 7.13 -21.16
C ASN A 395 1.84 6.41 -20.21
N PRO A 396 1.35 5.21 -20.55
CA PRO A 396 0.35 4.52 -19.74
C PRO A 396 0.84 4.23 -18.31
N ALA A 397 2.13 4.01 -18.10
CA ALA A 397 2.67 3.79 -16.76
C ALA A 397 2.59 5.06 -15.89
N HIS A 398 2.83 6.24 -16.47
CA HIS A 398 2.71 7.51 -15.74
C HIS A 398 1.24 7.83 -15.42
N ILE A 399 0.36 7.66 -16.40
CA ILE A 399 -1.08 7.90 -16.22
C ILE A 399 -1.65 6.96 -15.16
N PHE A 400 -1.25 5.68 -15.16
CA PHE A 400 -1.65 4.72 -14.13
C PHE A 400 -1.21 5.17 -12.72
N VAL A 401 0.05 5.60 -12.55
CA VAL A 401 0.55 6.07 -11.25
C VAL A 401 -0.15 7.35 -10.77
N LEU A 402 -0.48 8.26 -11.69
CA LEU A 402 -1.25 9.48 -11.37
C LEU A 402 -2.65 9.13 -10.87
N ILE A 403 -3.34 8.19 -11.53
CA ILE A 403 -4.70 7.77 -11.14
C ILE A 403 -4.67 6.96 -9.84
N TRP A 404 -3.71 6.05 -9.70
CA TRP A 404 -3.46 5.34 -8.45
C TRP A 404 -3.26 6.32 -7.29
N THR A 405 -2.38 7.31 -7.47
CA THR A 405 -2.14 8.32 -6.44
C THR A 405 -3.39 9.15 -6.16
N GLY A 406 -4.11 9.60 -7.19
CA GLY A 406 -5.30 10.42 -7.02
C GLY A 406 -6.39 9.70 -6.22
N ILE A 407 -6.63 8.43 -6.52
CA ILE A 407 -7.63 7.62 -5.81
C ILE A 407 -7.18 7.35 -4.37
N ILE A 408 -5.94 6.91 -4.14
CA ILE A 408 -5.45 6.64 -2.77
C ILE A 408 -5.41 7.92 -1.92
N LEU A 409 -5.05 9.06 -2.52
CA LEU A 409 -5.09 10.35 -1.84
C LEU A 409 -6.52 10.75 -1.49
N ALA A 410 -7.49 10.56 -2.39
CA ALA A 410 -8.90 10.83 -2.12
C ALA A 410 -9.44 9.92 -1.01
N SER A 411 -9.12 8.62 -1.04
CA SER A 411 -9.48 7.67 0.02
C SER A 411 -8.86 8.06 1.36
N THR A 412 -7.60 8.48 1.37
CA THR A 412 -6.90 8.94 2.59
C THR A 412 -7.51 10.22 3.12
N ALA A 413 -7.84 11.18 2.25
CA ALA A 413 -8.49 12.43 2.64
C ALA A 413 -9.84 12.17 3.33
N ALA A 414 -10.62 11.21 2.82
CA ALA A 414 -11.88 10.78 3.43
C ALA A 414 -11.67 9.98 4.73
N HIS A 415 -10.67 9.10 4.77
CA HIS A 415 -10.41 8.20 5.90
C HIS A 415 -8.91 8.03 6.15
N LEU A 416 -8.43 8.45 7.33
CA LEU A 416 -7.03 8.36 7.77
C LEU A 416 -6.46 6.94 7.62
N ARG A 417 -7.30 5.91 7.76
CA ARG A 417 -6.90 4.51 7.65
C ARG A 417 -6.18 4.19 6.34
N TYR A 418 -6.40 4.91 5.23
CA TYR A 418 -5.69 4.64 3.98
C TYR A 418 -4.29 5.29 3.88
N GLU A 419 -3.83 6.03 4.91
CA GLU A 419 -2.54 6.72 4.92
C GLU A 419 -1.35 5.78 4.66
N TYR A 420 -1.44 4.52 5.13
CA TYR A 420 -0.36 3.54 4.91
C TYR A 420 -0.19 3.14 3.45
N TYR A 421 -1.25 3.14 2.63
CA TYR A 421 -1.12 2.97 1.18
C TYR A 421 -0.46 4.19 0.55
N LEU A 422 -0.86 5.40 0.97
CA LEU A 422 -0.36 6.66 0.41
C LEU A 422 1.15 6.82 0.60
N ALA A 423 1.74 6.21 1.63
CA ALA A 423 3.18 6.21 1.86
C ALA A 423 3.99 5.73 0.63
N ALA A 424 3.52 4.67 -0.06
CA ALA A 424 4.17 4.19 -1.28
C ALA A 424 4.13 5.23 -2.40
N ASN A 425 2.99 5.91 -2.59
CA ASN A 425 2.82 6.97 -3.57
C ASN A 425 3.71 8.18 -3.27
N ILE A 426 3.76 8.63 -2.00
CA ILE A 426 4.58 9.77 -1.59
C ILE A 426 6.06 9.47 -1.78
N ALA A 427 6.55 8.32 -1.34
CA ALA A 427 7.95 7.91 -1.54
C ALA A 427 8.31 7.86 -3.04
N LEU A 428 7.42 7.28 -3.86
CA LEU A 428 7.62 7.17 -5.30
C LEU A 428 7.66 8.55 -6.00
N LEU A 429 6.66 9.39 -5.75
CA LEU A 429 6.54 10.70 -6.42
C LEU A 429 7.60 11.69 -5.93
N ALA A 430 7.94 11.66 -4.64
CA ALA A 430 9.04 12.46 -4.11
C ALA A 430 10.38 12.06 -4.76
N ALA A 431 10.61 10.76 -4.94
CA ALA A 431 11.78 10.28 -5.66
C ALA A 431 11.78 10.69 -7.13
N ILE A 432 10.63 10.64 -7.82
CA ILE A 432 10.50 11.10 -9.21
C ILE A 432 10.84 12.59 -9.34
N CYS A 433 10.35 13.43 -8.43
CA CYS A 433 10.71 14.85 -8.39
C CYS A 433 12.23 15.05 -8.24
N ALA A 434 12.81 14.39 -7.24
CA ALA A 434 14.24 14.47 -6.96
C ALA A 434 15.07 13.97 -8.15
N GLY A 435 14.74 12.80 -8.70
CA GLY A 435 15.39 12.19 -9.85
C GLY A 435 15.31 13.06 -11.11
N ALA A 436 14.13 13.65 -11.38
CA ALA A 436 13.92 14.54 -12.52
C ALA A 436 14.86 15.77 -12.45
N ILE A 437 14.89 16.46 -11.31
CA ILE A 437 15.71 17.65 -11.12
C ILE A 437 17.20 17.29 -11.14
N ILE A 438 17.61 16.24 -10.41
CA ILE A 438 18.99 15.77 -10.37
C ILE A 438 19.51 15.43 -11.77
N ASN A 439 18.72 14.74 -12.59
CA ASN A 439 19.17 14.34 -13.93
C ASN A 439 19.42 15.53 -14.86
N VAL A 440 18.58 16.57 -14.77
CA VAL A 440 18.73 17.78 -15.58
C VAL A 440 19.90 18.65 -15.10
N THR A 441 20.14 18.70 -13.79
CA THR A 441 21.06 19.67 -13.17
C THR A 441 22.44 19.11 -12.83
N TRP A 442 22.60 17.78 -12.74
CA TRP A 442 23.83 17.12 -12.27
C TRP A 442 25.09 17.54 -13.03
N LYS A 443 25.01 17.72 -14.36
CA LYS A 443 26.18 18.11 -15.17
C LYS A 443 26.72 19.48 -14.75
N ASP A 444 25.85 20.41 -14.41
CA ASP A 444 26.22 21.76 -13.99
C ASP A 444 26.73 21.77 -12.54
N ALA A 445 26.11 20.98 -11.65
CA ALA A 445 26.59 20.79 -10.28
C ALA A 445 27.97 20.11 -10.21
N ALA A 446 28.18 19.04 -10.99
CA ALA A 446 29.44 18.29 -11.03
C ALA A 446 30.62 19.13 -11.51
N ARG A 447 30.38 20.18 -12.31
CA ARG A 447 31.42 21.13 -12.75
C ARG A 447 31.96 21.98 -11.59
N LEU A 448 31.16 22.26 -10.57
CA LEU A 448 31.61 22.96 -9.35
C LEU A 448 32.39 22.06 -8.39
N LEU A 449 32.09 20.75 -8.39
CA LEU A 449 32.74 19.76 -7.54
C LEU A 449 34.06 19.23 -8.13
N ARG A 450 34.38 19.57 -9.39
CA ARG A 450 35.69 19.23 -9.97
C ARG A 450 36.77 20.06 -9.26
N PRO A 451 37.82 19.43 -8.72
CA PRO A 451 39.01 20.15 -8.29
C PRO A 451 39.50 21.00 -9.45
N ALA A 452 39.93 22.23 -9.18
CA ALA A 452 40.63 23.06 -10.16
C ALA A 452 41.98 22.38 -10.49
N SER A 453 41.97 21.36 -11.35
CA SER A 453 43.21 20.81 -11.89
C SER A 453 43.79 21.86 -12.82
N SER A 454 44.95 22.36 -12.41
CA SER A 454 45.96 23.10 -13.17
C SER A 454 45.83 22.93 -14.69
N GLY A 455 45.86 24.07 -15.40
CA GLY A 455 45.68 24.13 -16.84
C GLY A 455 46.54 23.13 -17.60
N ASP A 456 45.88 22.21 -18.30
CA ASP A 456 46.48 21.51 -19.42
C ASP A 456 46.39 22.43 -20.63
N SER A 457 47.47 23.16 -20.88
CA SER A 457 47.77 23.67 -22.21
C SER A 457 48.09 22.49 -23.11
N SER A 458 47.06 21.85 -23.67
CA SER A 458 47.25 20.92 -24.78
C SER A 458 47.56 21.73 -26.04
N ASP A 459 48.85 21.88 -26.28
CA ASP A 459 49.46 22.34 -27.52
C ASP A 459 48.95 21.47 -28.69
N PRO A 460 48.34 22.03 -29.76
CA PRO A 460 48.03 21.25 -30.94
C PRO A 460 49.28 21.12 -31.81
N GLY A 461 49.83 19.91 -31.88
CA GLY A 461 50.89 19.55 -32.81
C GLY A 461 50.53 19.83 -34.28
N PRO A 462 51.53 20.09 -35.14
CA PRO A 462 51.31 20.66 -36.46
C PRO A 462 50.89 19.60 -37.49
N GLY A 463 49.75 19.83 -38.14
CA GLY A 463 49.24 18.98 -39.22
C GLY A 463 48.31 19.74 -40.15
N GLU A 464 48.91 20.32 -41.20
CA GLU A 464 48.34 20.66 -42.51
C GLU A 464 47.02 21.47 -42.60
N ARG A 465 47.14 22.73 -43.05
CA ARG A 465 46.53 23.20 -44.30
C ARG A 465 47.01 24.60 -44.72
N GLN A 466 47.79 24.59 -45.79
CA GLN A 466 47.89 25.53 -46.92
C GLN A 466 47.45 27.00 -46.75
N GLU A 467 48.47 27.86 -46.78
CA GLU A 467 48.67 28.92 -47.78
C GLU A 467 47.53 29.90 -48.12
N LYS A 468 47.69 31.16 -47.69
CA LYS A 468 47.79 32.33 -48.60
C LYS A 468 48.35 33.54 -47.86
N ALA A 469 49.50 34.01 -48.33
CA ALA A 469 50.14 35.24 -47.90
C ALA A 469 49.63 36.46 -48.70
N LYS A 470 49.47 37.62 -48.04
CA LYS A 470 50.16 38.88 -48.40
C LYS A 470 49.86 40.08 -47.46
N LYS A 471 50.93 40.48 -46.75
CA LYS A 471 51.50 41.82 -46.46
C LYS A 471 50.59 43.05 -46.29
N GLY A 472 50.76 43.73 -45.14
CA GLY A 472 50.44 45.15 -44.93
C GLY A 472 50.92 45.72 -43.58
N LYS A 473 51.98 46.56 -43.63
CA LYS A 473 52.74 47.31 -42.60
C LYS A 473 52.00 47.97 -41.41
N LYS A 474 52.71 47.93 -40.26
CA LYS A 474 52.99 48.97 -39.22
C LYS A 474 51.86 49.85 -38.66
N GLY A 475 51.67 49.75 -37.35
CA GLY A 475 51.10 50.80 -36.50
C GLY A 475 51.03 50.36 -35.04
N ALA A 476 52.01 50.76 -34.23
CA ALA A 476 52.02 50.51 -32.79
C ALA A 476 50.98 51.39 -32.08
N ARG A 477 50.12 50.77 -31.26
CA ARG A 477 49.53 51.39 -30.06
C ARG A 477 49.25 50.31 -29.02
N THR A 478 49.87 50.48 -27.87
CA THR A 478 49.83 49.61 -26.71
C THR A 478 48.59 49.89 -25.85
N ARG A 479 48.13 48.81 -25.20
CA ARG A 479 47.20 48.70 -24.06
C ARG A 479 45.71 48.99 -24.31
N ASP A 480 44.93 47.92 -24.28
CA ASP A 480 44.14 47.69 -23.07
C ASP A 480 44.07 46.18 -22.73
N THR A 481 44.24 45.87 -21.45
CA THR A 481 44.33 44.52 -20.88
C THR A 481 42.93 43.91 -20.79
N GLY A 482 42.47 43.27 -21.87
CA GLY A 482 41.32 42.39 -21.82
C GLY A 482 41.71 41.04 -21.21
N LYS A 483 41.29 40.79 -19.95
CA LYS A 483 41.29 39.45 -19.34
C LYS A 483 40.79 38.42 -20.37
N PRO A 484 41.41 37.23 -20.51
CA PRO A 484 40.91 36.21 -21.41
C PRO A 484 39.49 35.87 -20.96
N LYS A 485 38.49 36.27 -21.76
CA LYS A 485 37.12 35.82 -21.59
C LYS A 485 37.12 34.32 -21.90
N VAL A 486 37.17 33.53 -20.82
CA VAL A 486 36.78 32.12 -20.85
C VAL A 486 35.48 32.01 -21.69
N PRO A 487 35.39 31.09 -22.67
CA PRO A 487 34.22 30.98 -23.51
C PRO A 487 32.94 30.87 -22.67
N PRO A 488 31.81 31.50 -23.06
CA PRO A 488 30.55 31.48 -22.29
C PRO A 488 29.94 30.08 -22.05
N ARG A 489 30.54 29.02 -22.62
CA ARG A 489 30.05 27.65 -22.58
C ARG A 489 30.52 26.82 -21.37
N ASP A 490 31.42 27.33 -20.55
CA ASP A 490 32.03 26.59 -19.42
C ASP A 490 31.64 27.08 -18.02
N ARG A 491 30.71 28.03 -17.88
CA ARG A 491 30.22 28.45 -16.55
C ARG A 491 28.98 27.64 -16.16
N PRO A 492 28.97 27.01 -14.98
CA PRO A 492 27.77 26.33 -14.49
C PRO A 492 26.64 27.36 -14.28
N ASP A 493 25.44 27.01 -14.72
CA ASP A 493 24.25 27.85 -14.55
C ASP A 493 23.88 27.91 -13.07
N PRO A 494 23.94 29.10 -12.41
CA PRO A 494 23.68 29.22 -10.98
C PRO A 494 22.27 28.79 -10.59
N LEU A 495 21.28 28.93 -11.48
CA LEU A 495 19.91 28.49 -11.22
C LEU A 495 19.81 26.96 -11.17
N ARG A 496 20.49 26.27 -12.08
CA ARG A 496 20.51 24.80 -12.10
C ARG A 496 21.26 24.22 -10.92
N VAL A 497 22.38 24.84 -10.54
CA VAL A 497 23.12 24.48 -9.33
C VAL A 497 22.26 24.72 -8.09
N GLY A 498 21.58 25.87 -8.00
CA GLY A 498 20.65 26.18 -6.92
C GLY A 498 19.51 25.17 -6.82
N ALA A 499 18.89 24.82 -7.95
CA ALA A 499 17.82 23.81 -8.00
C ALA A 499 18.33 22.41 -7.59
N PHE A 500 19.53 22.02 -8.01
CA PHE A 500 20.17 20.79 -7.57
C PHE A 500 20.37 20.76 -6.04
N ALA A 501 20.97 21.82 -5.48
CA ALA A 501 21.20 21.91 -4.05
C ALA A 501 19.89 21.90 -3.27
N ALA A 502 18.89 22.67 -3.72
CA ALA A 502 17.57 22.72 -3.09
C ALA A 502 16.88 21.36 -3.07
N VAL A 503 16.82 20.65 -4.20
CA VAL A 503 16.13 19.35 -4.24
C VAL A 503 16.84 18.29 -3.39
N VAL A 504 18.17 18.30 -3.37
CA VAL A 504 18.95 17.38 -2.52
C VAL A 504 18.70 17.68 -1.04
N VAL A 505 18.75 18.96 -0.64
CA VAL A 505 18.48 19.36 0.75
C VAL A 505 17.06 19.00 1.16
N VAL A 506 16.04 19.33 0.35
CA VAL A 506 14.64 19.02 0.69
C VAL A 506 14.39 17.51 0.76
N THR A 507 14.99 16.72 -0.13
CA THR A 507 14.89 15.25 -0.09
C THR A 507 15.57 14.66 1.15
N LEU A 508 16.75 15.18 1.52
CA LEU A 508 17.46 14.75 2.74
C LEU A 508 16.73 15.21 4.01
N LEU A 509 16.12 16.39 4.02
CA LEU A 509 15.28 16.86 5.13
C LEU A 509 14.06 15.96 5.31
N PHE A 510 13.35 15.63 4.23
CA PHE A 510 12.23 14.69 4.27
C PHE A 510 12.67 13.33 4.82
N GLY A 511 13.68 12.71 4.21
CA GLY A 511 14.19 11.41 4.65
C GLY A 511 14.73 11.42 6.09
N GLY A 512 15.44 12.49 6.48
CA GLY A 512 16.01 12.65 7.82
C GLY A 512 14.96 12.83 8.92
N ILE A 513 13.91 13.62 8.66
CA ILE A 513 12.79 13.79 9.61
C ILE A 513 12.03 12.47 9.77
N CYS A 514 11.72 11.77 8.67
CA CYS A 514 11.03 10.49 8.73
C CYS A 514 11.89 9.41 9.42
N PHE A 515 13.20 9.39 9.15
CA PHE A 515 14.15 8.52 9.83
C PHE A 515 14.15 8.77 11.35
N GLY A 516 14.29 10.03 11.78
CA GLY A 516 14.27 10.40 13.19
C GLY A 516 12.94 10.02 13.87
N THR A 517 11.82 10.29 13.22
CA THR A 517 10.48 9.95 13.73
C THR A 517 10.30 8.44 13.88
N THR A 518 10.72 7.66 12.88
CA THR A 518 10.67 6.19 12.93
C THR A 518 11.59 5.62 14.00
N LEU A 519 12.76 6.21 14.19
CA LEU A 519 13.72 5.80 15.21
C LEU A 519 13.19 6.07 16.63
N GLU A 520 12.57 7.23 16.86
CA GLU A 520 11.94 7.53 18.15
C GLU A 520 10.75 6.61 18.41
N MET A 521 9.87 6.42 17.41
CA MET A 521 8.78 5.43 17.48
C MET A 521 9.30 4.05 17.88
N ALA A 522 10.35 3.55 17.21
CA ALA A 522 10.94 2.25 17.48
C ALA A 522 11.44 2.06 18.93
N LYS A 523 11.86 3.13 19.60
CA LYS A 523 12.28 3.08 21.01
C LYS A 523 11.11 3.14 21.98
N THR A 524 9.98 3.71 21.57
CA THR A 524 8.83 3.98 22.45
C THR A 524 7.65 3.05 22.22
N VAL A 525 7.60 2.29 21.11
CA VAL A 525 6.44 1.43 20.80
C VAL A 525 6.14 0.39 21.87
N LYS A 526 7.11 -0.03 22.68
CA LYS A 526 6.90 -0.99 23.78
C LYS A 526 5.81 -0.60 24.78
N TYR A 527 5.43 0.68 24.82
CA TYR A 527 4.34 1.18 25.67
C TYR A 527 2.96 1.13 24.99
N GLY A 528 2.86 0.63 23.75
CA GLY A 528 1.63 0.58 22.97
C GLY A 528 0.92 -0.79 22.96
N GLY A 529 1.37 -1.73 23.79
CA GLY A 529 0.70 -3.02 24.02
C GLY A 529 -0.26 -2.98 25.21
N ILE A 530 -0.68 -4.15 25.67
CA ILE A 530 -1.55 -4.29 26.86
C ILE A 530 -0.78 -3.80 28.09
N ASP A 531 -1.36 -2.89 28.89
CA ASP A 531 -0.73 -2.48 30.14
C ASP A 531 -0.83 -3.56 31.23
N SER A 532 -0.05 -3.41 32.29
CA SER A 532 0.05 -4.44 33.33
C SER A 532 -1.26 -4.70 34.08
N GLN A 533 -2.12 -3.69 34.25
CA GLN A 533 -3.40 -3.86 34.97
C GLN A 533 -4.36 -4.69 34.13
N TRP A 534 -4.44 -4.39 32.83
CA TRP A 534 -5.23 -5.20 31.90
C TRP A 534 -4.69 -6.63 31.78
N MET A 535 -3.37 -6.80 31.64
CA MET A 535 -2.75 -8.12 31.53
C MET A 535 -3.04 -8.97 32.77
N GLU A 536 -2.77 -8.43 33.97
CA GLU A 536 -3.00 -9.13 35.24
C GLU A 536 -4.48 -9.49 35.44
N ALA A 537 -5.41 -8.57 35.12
CA ALA A 537 -6.84 -8.81 35.24
C ALA A 537 -7.34 -9.92 34.30
N LEU A 538 -6.84 -9.97 33.06
CA LEU A 538 -7.22 -10.98 32.08
C LEU A 538 -6.60 -12.34 32.38
N GLU A 539 -5.35 -12.38 32.82
CA GLU A 539 -4.71 -13.61 33.31
C GLU A 539 -5.45 -14.15 34.54
N TRP A 540 -5.80 -13.28 35.49
CA TRP A 540 -6.62 -13.65 36.64
C TRP A 540 -7.97 -14.22 36.20
N MET A 541 -8.66 -13.58 35.25
CA MET A 541 -9.94 -14.07 34.72
C MET A 541 -9.78 -15.45 34.12
N GLY A 542 -8.75 -15.66 33.28
CA GLY A 542 -8.49 -16.95 32.65
C GLY A 542 -8.25 -18.07 33.66
N ALA A 543 -7.60 -17.78 34.78
CA ALA A 543 -7.29 -18.73 35.83
C ALA A 543 -8.41 -18.95 36.87
N ASN A 544 -9.31 -17.98 37.08
CA ASN A 544 -10.25 -17.97 38.21
C ASN A 544 -11.74 -18.00 37.84
N THR A 545 -12.07 -18.09 36.55
CA THR A 545 -13.45 -18.25 36.08
C THR A 545 -13.64 -19.61 35.40
N PRO A 546 -14.85 -20.20 35.38
CA PRO A 546 -15.08 -21.49 34.72
C PRO A 546 -14.74 -21.45 33.23
N ASP A 547 -14.22 -22.54 32.67
CA ASP A 547 -14.02 -22.66 31.21
C ASP A 547 -15.40 -22.64 30.50
N PRO A 548 -15.60 -21.83 29.44
CA PRO A 548 -16.87 -21.76 28.73
C PRO A 548 -17.17 -23.01 27.88
N GLY A 549 -16.24 -23.97 27.78
CA GLY A 549 -16.42 -25.25 27.09
C GLY A 549 -16.24 -25.19 25.57
N VAL A 550 -15.83 -24.04 25.03
CA VAL A 550 -15.56 -23.86 23.60
C VAL A 550 -14.08 -24.09 23.34
N ASP A 551 -13.76 -25.04 22.45
CA ASP A 551 -12.37 -25.34 22.08
C ASP A 551 -11.74 -24.13 21.35
N TYR A 552 -10.72 -23.56 21.99
CA TYR A 552 -9.98 -22.39 21.53
C TYR A 552 -9.20 -22.64 20.22
N TYR A 553 -8.73 -23.87 19.99
CA TYR A 553 -7.90 -24.20 18.83
C TYR A 553 -8.69 -24.84 17.68
N ALA A 554 -9.92 -25.30 17.91
CA ALA A 554 -10.73 -25.94 16.87
C ALA A 554 -11.19 -24.94 15.80
N ILE A 555 -11.32 -25.41 14.55
CA ILE A 555 -12.02 -24.69 13.49
C ILE A 555 -13.50 -25.10 13.53
N HIS A 556 -14.36 -24.12 13.85
CA HIS A 556 -15.81 -24.32 13.93
C HIS A 556 -16.48 -23.89 12.63
N ASP A 557 -17.60 -24.53 12.32
CA ASP A 557 -18.45 -24.20 11.18
C ASP A 557 -19.71 -23.49 11.70
N GLU A 558 -20.06 -22.36 11.08
CA GLU A 558 -21.14 -21.47 11.52
C GLU A 558 -22.50 -22.18 11.59
N GLU A 559 -22.79 -23.07 10.64
CA GLU A 559 -24.11 -23.71 10.52
C GLU A 559 -24.30 -24.85 11.52
N THR A 560 -23.20 -25.48 11.94
CA THR A 560 -23.23 -26.71 12.76
C THR A 560 -22.79 -26.49 14.21
N PHE A 561 -22.06 -25.41 14.49
CA PHE A 561 -21.58 -25.12 15.83
C PHE A 561 -22.74 -24.74 16.77
N THR A 562 -22.71 -25.29 17.98
CA THR A 562 -23.62 -24.92 19.06
C THR A 562 -22.84 -24.69 20.33
N TYR A 563 -23.15 -23.59 21.02
CA TYR A 563 -22.51 -23.28 22.28
C TYR A 563 -22.88 -24.31 23.36
N PRO A 564 -21.94 -24.73 24.21
CA PRO A 564 -22.24 -25.55 25.39
C PRO A 564 -23.28 -24.88 26.30
N GLU A 565 -24.12 -25.67 26.98
CA GLU A 565 -25.18 -25.14 27.86
C GLU A 565 -24.64 -24.23 28.98
N ASP A 566 -23.47 -24.57 29.53
CA ASP A 566 -22.82 -23.80 30.60
C ASP A 566 -21.89 -22.67 30.11
N SER A 567 -21.84 -22.43 28.78
CA SER A 567 -21.06 -21.34 28.20
C SER A 567 -21.61 -19.98 28.62
N TYR A 568 -20.78 -18.94 28.54
CA TYR A 568 -21.17 -17.59 28.93
C TYR A 568 -20.35 -16.52 28.22
N GLY A 569 -20.93 -15.32 28.16
CA GLY A 569 -20.29 -14.12 27.64
C GLY A 569 -19.62 -13.26 28.71
N VAL A 570 -18.66 -12.44 28.27
CA VAL A 570 -18.04 -11.37 29.06
C VAL A 570 -18.37 -10.02 28.43
N MET A 571 -19.03 -9.15 29.19
CA MET A 571 -19.39 -7.80 28.74
C MET A 571 -18.24 -6.83 29.05
N SER A 572 -17.87 -6.01 28.06
CA SER A 572 -16.91 -4.91 28.19
C SER A 572 -17.21 -3.85 27.12
N TRP A 573 -16.36 -2.83 26.99
CA TRP A 573 -16.32 -2.02 25.77
C TRP A 573 -15.64 -2.79 24.63
N TRP A 574 -16.04 -2.51 23.39
CA TRP A 574 -15.72 -3.32 22.21
C TRP A 574 -14.24 -3.38 21.85
N ASP A 575 -13.50 -2.31 22.18
CA ASP A 575 -12.05 -2.24 21.98
C ASP A 575 -11.29 -3.40 22.64
N TYR A 576 -11.82 -3.99 23.72
CA TYR A 576 -11.09 -4.98 24.52
C TYR A 576 -11.44 -6.44 24.18
N GLY A 577 -12.37 -6.68 23.26
CA GLY A 577 -12.85 -8.04 22.95
C GLY A 577 -11.73 -9.00 22.54
N HIS A 578 -10.80 -8.56 21.68
CA HIS A 578 -9.68 -9.41 21.26
C HIS A 578 -8.71 -9.76 22.39
N TRP A 579 -8.49 -8.84 23.33
CA TRP A 579 -7.66 -9.11 24.52
C TRP A 579 -8.34 -10.12 25.45
N ILE A 580 -9.66 -9.97 25.69
CA ILE A 580 -10.46 -10.92 26.47
C ILE A 580 -10.34 -12.31 25.87
N THR A 581 -10.56 -12.45 24.56
CA THR A 581 -10.44 -13.74 23.87
C THR A 581 -9.04 -14.32 23.99
N PHE A 582 -7.99 -13.56 23.66
CA PHE A 582 -6.64 -14.10 23.54
C PHE A 582 -6.00 -14.44 24.88
N VAL A 583 -6.05 -13.50 25.84
CA VAL A 583 -5.35 -13.59 27.12
C VAL A 583 -6.12 -14.48 28.09
N SER A 584 -7.42 -14.22 28.27
CA SER A 584 -8.23 -14.94 29.26
C SER A 584 -8.88 -16.22 28.72
N LYS A 585 -8.90 -16.44 27.40
CA LYS A 585 -9.65 -17.54 26.76
C LYS A 585 -11.12 -17.53 27.17
N ARG A 586 -11.73 -16.34 27.22
CA ARG A 586 -13.17 -16.12 27.45
C ARG A 586 -13.80 -15.44 26.26
N ILE A 587 -15.13 -15.50 26.17
CA ILE A 587 -15.86 -15.12 24.96
C ILE A 587 -16.51 -13.76 25.21
N PRO A 588 -16.02 -12.66 24.60
CA PRO A 588 -16.63 -11.36 24.80
C PRO A 588 -17.98 -11.27 24.08
N ASN A 589 -18.91 -10.49 24.63
CA ASN A 589 -20.21 -10.22 24.00
C ASN A 589 -20.13 -9.22 22.82
N ASN A 590 -18.99 -8.56 22.64
CA ASN A 590 -18.72 -7.56 21.62
C ASN A 590 -17.24 -7.61 21.23
N ASN A 591 -16.87 -6.98 20.11
CA ASN A 591 -15.50 -7.08 19.62
C ASN A 591 -15.02 -5.85 18.81
N PRO A 592 -13.70 -5.77 18.56
CA PRO A 592 -13.06 -4.73 17.73
C PRO A 592 -13.56 -4.62 16.29
N PHE A 593 -14.37 -5.57 15.80
CA PHE A 593 -15.10 -5.44 14.53
C PHE A 593 -16.34 -4.54 14.64
N GLN A 594 -16.53 -3.91 15.79
CA GLN A 594 -17.68 -3.06 16.13
C GLN A 594 -19.00 -3.83 16.21
N HIS A 595 -18.96 -5.16 16.28
CA HIS A 595 -20.13 -5.99 16.51
C HIS A 595 -20.45 -6.09 18.00
N GLY A 596 -21.74 -6.23 18.33
CA GLY A 596 -22.22 -6.24 19.72
C GLY A 596 -22.19 -4.89 20.43
N VAL A 597 -21.90 -3.79 19.71
CA VAL A 597 -21.85 -2.42 20.27
C VAL A 597 -23.23 -1.79 20.35
N THR A 598 -23.96 -1.85 19.24
CA THR A 598 -25.27 -1.20 19.06
C THR A 598 -26.41 -2.22 19.16
N GLY A 599 -27.66 -1.74 19.14
CA GLY A 599 -28.85 -2.57 19.29
C GLY A 599 -29.31 -2.70 20.75
N PRO A 600 -30.46 -3.37 20.99
CA PRO A 600 -31.12 -3.38 22.31
C PRO A 600 -30.29 -4.06 23.41
N ASN A 601 -29.41 -5.00 23.04
CA ASN A 601 -28.53 -5.71 23.97
C ASN A 601 -27.05 -5.34 23.78
N GLY A 602 -26.75 -4.25 23.06
CA GLY A 602 -25.38 -3.83 22.77
C GLY A 602 -24.66 -3.24 23.99
N SER A 603 -23.33 -3.29 23.97
CA SER A 603 -22.50 -2.78 25.08
C SER A 603 -22.69 -1.29 25.34
N ALA A 604 -22.97 -0.49 24.31
CA ALA A 604 -23.25 0.94 24.48
C ALA A 604 -24.52 1.17 25.32
N VAL A 605 -25.58 0.37 25.08
CA VAL A 605 -26.84 0.48 25.83
C VAL A 605 -26.67 -0.03 27.25
N TYR A 606 -25.90 -1.11 27.44
CA TYR A 606 -25.58 -1.64 28.76
C TYR A 606 -24.79 -0.62 29.61
N LEU A 607 -23.66 -0.11 29.11
CA LEU A 607 -22.75 0.76 29.86
C LEU A 607 -23.34 2.15 30.16
N THR A 608 -24.31 2.59 29.36
CA THR A 608 -24.99 3.89 29.57
C THR A 608 -26.35 3.75 30.26
N SER A 609 -26.75 2.53 30.65
CA SER A 609 -28.02 2.29 31.32
C SER A 609 -28.05 2.96 32.70
N THR A 610 -29.08 3.75 32.95
CA THR A 610 -29.35 4.38 34.25
C THR A 610 -30.25 3.53 35.16
N SER A 611 -30.59 2.32 34.72
CA SER A 611 -31.43 1.36 35.46
C SER A 611 -30.75 0.01 35.52
N GLU A 612 -30.47 -0.46 36.74
CA GLU A 612 -29.89 -1.77 37.00
C GLU A 612 -30.78 -2.89 36.45
N GLU A 613 -32.11 -2.79 36.60
CA GLU A 613 -33.06 -3.76 36.05
C GLU A 613 -32.99 -3.85 34.51
N LYS A 614 -32.82 -2.71 33.81
CA LYS A 614 -32.61 -2.72 32.35
C LYS A 614 -31.25 -3.30 31.98
N ALA A 615 -30.21 -2.96 32.73
CA ALA A 615 -28.85 -3.46 32.50
C ALA A 615 -28.79 -4.99 32.68
N ASN A 616 -29.37 -5.52 33.76
CA ASN A 616 -29.41 -6.96 34.03
C ASN A 616 -30.17 -7.72 32.93
N ARG A 617 -31.32 -7.20 32.46
CA ARG A 617 -32.04 -7.80 31.32
C ARG A 617 -31.19 -7.89 30.05
N ILE A 618 -30.35 -6.89 29.79
CA ILE A 618 -29.44 -6.93 28.62
C ILE A 618 -28.47 -8.09 28.75
N LEU A 619 -27.86 -8.25 29.94
CA LEU A 619 -26.92 -9.34 30.22
C LEU A 619 -27.60 -10.72 30.14
N ASP A 620 -28.79 -10.85 30.71
CA ASP A 620 -29.59 -12.09 30.70
C ASP A 620 -29.94 -12.52 29.26
N ASN A 621 -30.32 -11.56 28.41
CA ASN A 621 -30.70 -11.82 27.02
C ASN A 621 -29.56 -12.41 26.16
N ILE A 622 -28.31 -12.18 26.54
CA ILE A 622 -27.12 -12.58 25.78
C ILE A 622 -26.19 -13.50 26.60
N GLY A 623 -26.70 -14.06 27.70
CA GLY A 623 -25.97 -15.02 28.54
C GLY A 623 -24.64 -14.50 29.10
N THR A 624 -24.56 -13.22 29.45
CA THR A 624 -23.36 -12.66 30.08
C THR A 624 -23.26 -13.10 31.54
N ARG A 625 -22.06 -13.51 31.97
CA ARG A 625 -21.77 -13.86 33.37
C ARG A 625 -20.83 -12.90 34.07
N TYR A 626 -19.90 -12.29 33.33
CA TYR A 626 -18.91 -11.37 33.88
C TYR A 626 -18.92 -10.04 33.12
N VAL A 627 -18.56 -8.98 33.82
CA VAL A 627 -18.43 -7.63 33.25
C VAL A 627 -17.04 -7.13 33.59
N ILE A 628 -16.31 -6.64 32.59
CA ILE A 628 -15.05 -5.91 32.79
C ILE A 628 -15.32 -4.44 32.48
N THR A 629 -14.82 -3.56 33.34
CA THR A 629 -14.85 -2.11 33.12
C THR A 629 -13.52 -1.49 33.55
N THR A 630 -13.24 -0.30 33.05
CA THR A 630 -11.99 0.43 33.29
C THR A 630 -12.27 1.88 33.62
N HIS A 631 -11.25 2.56 34.15
CA HIS A 631 -11.32 4.00 34.36
C HIS A 631 -11.50 4.77 33.03
N GLU A 632 -10.91 4.29 31.92
CA GLU A 632 -11.04 4.89 30.58
C GLU A 632 -12.52 4.92 30.13
N ILE A 633 -13.23 3.79 30.28
CA ILE A 633 -14.67 3.72 29.98
C ILE A 633 -15.47 4.71 30.84
N ALA A 634 -15.05 4.91 32.10
CA ALA A 634 -15.75 5.78 33.03
C ALA A 634 -15.50 7.28 32.80
N THR A 635 -14.32 7.67 32.28
CA THR A 635 -13.90 9.08 32.18
C THR A 635 -13.89 9.65 30.77
N GLY A 636 -13.84 8.81 29.73
CA GLY A 636 -13.78 9.24 28.33
C GLY A 636 -12.36 9.43 27.81
#